data_AF-A0A327VCR3-F1
#
_entry.id   AF-A0A327VCR3-F1
#
_cell.length_a   1.000
_cell.length_b   1.000
_cell.length_c   1.000
_cell.angle_alpha   90.00
_cell.angle_beta   90.00
_cell.angle_gamma   90.00
#
_symmetry.space_group_name_H-M   'P 1'
#
loop_
_entity.id
_entity.type
_entity.pdbx_description
1 polymer ?
#
loop_
_entity_poly.entity_id
_entity_poly.type
_entity_poly.pdbx_seq_one_letter_code
_entity_poly.pdbx_strand_id
1 'polypeptide(L)'
;MHSGHPVVCRHLIKTNSGTHVNNARRHRASVASGIALLTAGAVLLATPHVALADSSSARADVQEDQAMTELEKALETFTGKPIDEAETVEAALTAAAVQSHKVEVLQMRTETDTTFANPDGTLTTEMAAGPIRMVEDGKWVPVDLDLQRTKGGDVEAKAHPEHLRIAGKEGALPTSVEAVAKAAPSQARELVSLGHGRSRLALKWKGGLPAPELSGNVATYKNAVPGGDLIVEATRTGFEQNLKLNRAPEKGAPMVLPITVPDGTKAVRNADGSVTFTDADGEKSAVMPSPVMWDAQRDPRSLERTNRHAVDMKVSQSGNTVTLALTPDTDWLNAADTQYPVTIDPAADVLDVLFDTFVQGGDATDQSANTDLKIGWPGDYEGSTKRTARSFLTFNSAGFADSLVSKANLKLWNYHSWSAEARGWEVWAADPANKNTRWTKQPAMKEKIATSTQTKPATSPGWVTADITKLAQTWSSAKATSGSIALKAADESDTYGWKRFYSAEAANQDQVPTLEVTHNYRPGTGANLQAGSPFISSGGIFKVNSTTPTLRASMADTNPDDTVQGTFEVTDDATGKVVTTVNSQKVPGNTTASVKIPTGKLTSGKTYSFRTTAFDGTHYTTGWSSPVKFYVDTAWKLTAAEQSLGLANSYSEAADITAATSSDDKYAAIAATDENIVGVPWNGEGGTIDVQNDKMPTKLGLPAADSKGTVIGGNVVYTSTGPVDTVVQPTVDGGSRTLQIIKNSTAPHDYETSFTVPAGMKAVAHDDGSVSVLPNDDSKEEAGFFEAPWAKDAQGNDVPTSYKVVGNKLVQHVEFAAGSQFPIVIDPSWWSTAWKITKCAASIASFIYGWTPQGSSKKIIVAVRLIKKIGFKKTAKLIQTWKKRRKLTADGRKIVAAIMGYNGIQNNCKF
;
A
#
# COMPACT_ATOMS: atom_id res chain seq x y z
N MET A 1 -39.97 53.83 -6.08
CA MET A 1 -40.91 54.52 -6.98
C MET A 1 -41.50 53.48 -7.93
N HIS A 2 -42.79 53.62 -8.28
CA HIS A 2 -43.55 53.02 -9.40
C HIS A 2 -43.09 51.64 -9.95
N SER A 3 -43.77 50.51 -9.72
CA SER A 3 -45.16 50.10 -10.09
C SER A 3 -45.35 49.75 -11.58
N GLY A 4 -45.92 48.58 -11.91
CA GLY A 4 -46.49 48.34 -13.26
C GLY A 4 -46.43 46.92 -13.86
N HIS A 5 -47.13 45.96 -13.26
CA HIS A 5 -48.22 45.14 -13.85
C HIS A 5 -48.76 45.46 -15.28
N PRO A 6 -49.65 44.63 -15.92
CA PRO A 6 -50.11 43.23 -15.67
C PRO A 6 -50.49 42.37 -16.94
N VAL A 7 -51.19 41.22 -16.72
CA VAL A 7 -52.12 40.43 -17.62
C VAL A 7 -51.55 39.78 -18.94
N VAL A 8 -52.12 38.74 -19.62
CA VAL A 8 -53.41 38.00 -19.56
C VAL A 8 -53.25 36.46 -19.68
N CYS A 9 -54.21 35.79 -19.01
CA CYS A 9 -54.63 34.40 -18.85
C CYS A 9 -55.04 33.52 -20.07
N ARG A 10 -55.25 32.21 -19.73
CA ARG A 10 -56.25 31.20 -20.21
C ARG A 10 -55.67 29.98 -20.97
N HIS A 11 -56.28 28.78 -20.99
CA HIS A 11 -57.10 27.95 -20.06
C HIS A 11 -57.75 26.79 -20.86
N LEU A 12 -58.27 25.76 -20.17
CA LEU A 12 -59.08 24.58 -20.61
C LEU A 12 -58.25 23.30 -20.85
N ILE A 13 -58.32 22.21 -20.07
CA ILE A 13 -59.31 21.57 -19.14
C ILE A 13 -60.43 20.76 -19.83
N LYS A 14 -60.43 19.44 -19.57
CA LYS A 14 -61.52 18.49 -19.19
C LYS A 14 -61.08 17.04 -19.51
N THR A 15 -61.46 15.94 -18.84
CA THR A 15 -62.55 15.55 -17.89
C THR A 15 -62.00 14.64 -16.76
N ASN A 16 -62.40 14.76 -15.48
CA ASN A 16 -63.45 14.00 -14.74
C ASN A 16 -63.33 12.44 -14.75
N SER A 17 -63.57 11.68 -13.66
CA SER A 17 -64.14 12.00 -12.32
C SER A 17 -64.05 10.84 -11.28
N GLY A 18 -63.92 11.18 -9.97
CA GLY A 18 -64.33 10.35 -8.80
C GLY A 18 -63.42 9.19 -8.35
N THR A 19 -63.26 8.82 -7.07
CA THR A 19 -63.78 9.32 -5.76
C THR A 19 -62.92 8.79 -4.57
N HIS A 20 -62.59 9.64 -3.58
CA HIS A 20 -62.17 9.36 -2.16
C HIS A 20 -61.01 8.34 -1.89
N VAL A 21 -60.13 8.43 -0.87
CA VAL A 21 -60.21 8.91 0.53
C VAL A 21 -58.85 9.48 1.06
N ASN A 22 -58.91 10.58 1.81
CA ASN A 22 -58.04 11.17 2.88
C ASN A 22 -56.48 11.13 2.95
N ASN A 23 -55.99 12.30 3.41
CA ASN A 23 -54.86 12.58 4.32
C ASN A 23 -53.39 12.63 3.84
N ALA A 24 -52.96 13.87 3.50
CA ALA A 24 -52.06 14.73 4.30
C ALA A 24 -50.87 14.09 5.08
N ARG A 25 -49.67 14.68 5.12
CA ARG A 25 -49.13 15.96 4.59
C ARG A 25 -47.60 15.94 4.64
N ARG A 26 -46.92 16.59 3.70
CA ARG A 26 -45.56 17.17 3.86
C ARG A 26 -45.56 18.54 3.21
N HIS A 27 -45.02 19.56 3.88
CA HIS A 27 -44.38 20.70 3.20
C HIS A 27 -43.36 21.37 4.13
N ARG A 28 -42.23 21.79 3.54
CA ARG A 28 -41.22 22.65 4.17
C ARG A 28 -41.65 24.11 4.08
N ALA A 29 -41.20 24.93 5.03
CA ALA A 29 -41.12 26.39 4.88
C ALA A 29 -39.88 26.91 5.61
N SER A 30 -39.37 28.06 5.16
CA SER A 30 -38.20 28.77 5.69
C SER A 30 -38.49 30.27 5.65
N VAL A 31 -38.25 31.02 6.74
CA VAL A 31 -37.98 32.47 6.80
C VAL A 31 -37.34 32.77 8.18
N ALA A 32 -36.63 33.91 8.30
CA ALA A 32 -35.78 34.29 9.43
C ALA A 32 -36.33 35.46 10.30
N SER A 33 -35.61 35.73 11.40
CA SER A 33 -35.54 36.99 12.18
C SER A 33 -36.66 37.34 13.19
N GLY A 34 -36.26 37.72 14.41
CA GLY A 34 -37.11 38.31 15.46
C GLY A 34 -36.35 38.54 16.78
N ILE A 35 -36.61 39.66 17.49
CA ILE A 35 -35.85 40.16 18.67
C ILE A 35 -36.79 40.39 19.88
N ALA A 36 -36.35 40.05 21.10
CA ALA A 36 -36.70 40.67 22.40
C ALA A 36 -35.72 40.11 23.48
N LEU A 37 -34.97 40.82 24.34
CA LEU A 37 -35.14 42.02 25.20
C LEU A 37 -36.05 41.83 26.43
N LEU A 38 -35.46 41.84 27.64
CA LEU A 38 -36.07 42.27 28.92
C LEU A 38 -35.00 42.52 30.01
N THR A 39 -35.29 43.39 30.98
CA THR A 39 -34.32 44.11 31.85
C THR A 39 -34.85 44.38 33.28
N ALA A 40 -34.00 44.25 34.32
CA ALA A 40 -34.08 44.83 35.69
C ALA A 40 -32.79 44.44 36.48
N GLY A 41 -32.33 45.00 37.61
CA GLY A 41 -32.75 46.15 38.44
C GLY A 41 -32.92 45.78 39.95
N ALA A 42 -32.34 46.45 40.97
CA ALA A 42 -31.28 47.48 41.02
C ALA A 42 -30.68 47.69 42.45
N VAL A 43 -29.35 47.95 42.55
CA VAL A 43 -28.66 48.94 43.43
C VAL A 43 -28.97 49.04 44.96
N LEU A 44 -28.01 48.71 45.85
CA LEU A 44 -27.48 49.61 46.93
C LEU A 44 -26.32 49.03 47.81
N LEU A 45 -25.41 49.96 48.16
CA LEU A 45 -24.16 49.96 48.96
C LEU A 45 -23.94 49.01 50.17
N ALA A 46 -22.71 48.47 50.29
CA ALA A 46 -21.82 48.64 51.46
C ALA A 46 -20.38 48.09 51.22
N THR A 47 -19.36 48.80 51.68
CA THR A 47 -17.94 48.36 51.82
C THR A 47 -17.54 48.49 53.30
N PRO A 48 -16.53 47.77 53.85
CA PRO A 48 -15.36 47.21 53.14
C PRO A 48 -14.86 45.79 53.55
N HIS A 49 -13.80 45.37 52.84
CA HIS A 49 -12.73 44.43 53.23
C HIS A 49 -12.77 42.93 52.82
N VAL A 50 -11.83 42.65 51.90
CA VAL A 50 -10.95 41.45 51.78
C VAL A 50 -11.43 40.28 50.90
N ALA A 51 -10.45 39.71 50.19
CA ALA A 51 -10.46 38.55 49.28
C ALA A 51 -11.15 38.74 47.92
N LEU A 52 -10.33 39.04 46.90
CA LEU A 52 -10.65 38.77 45.50
C LEU A 52 -10.68 37.24 45.29
N ALA A 53 -11.85 36.68 44.96
CA ALA A 53 -11.96 35.35 44.37
C ALA A 53 -12.17 35.52 42.86
N ASP A 54 -11.34 34.86 42.08
CA ASP A 54 -11.20 35.12 40.65
C ASP A 54 -12.38 34.52 39.85
N SER A 55 -12.86 35.26 38.84
CA SER A 55 -14.00 34.85 37.99
C SER A 55 -13.57 34.14 36.70
N SER A 56 -12.30 33.72 36.65
CA SER A 56 -11.64 33.07 35.52
C SER A 56 -11.95 31.56 35.44
N SER A 57 -12.11 30.86 36.57
CA SER A 57 -12.34 29.40 36.63
C SER A 57 -13.66 28.97 36.00
N ALA A 58 -14.78 29.53 36.46
CA ALA A 58 -16.13 29.15 36.03
C ALA A 58 -16.41 29.37 34.52
N ARG A 59 -15.55 30.11 33.81
CA ARG A 59 -15.65 30.32 32.36
C ARG A 59 -14.78 29.35 31.56
N ALA A 60 -13.75 28.76 32.16
CA ALA A 60 -12.96 27.68 31.59
C ALA A 60 -13.73 26.35 31.64
N ASP A 61 -14.36 26.03 32.79
CA ASP A 61 -15.12 24.78 32.99
C ASP A 61 -16.22 24.59 31.94
N VAL A 62 -17.02 25.63 31.68
CA VAL A 62 -18.10 25.61 30.66
C VAL A 62 -17.56 25.42 29.23
N GLN A 63 -16.31 25.82 28.98
CA GLN A 63 -15.67 25.72 27.68
C GLN A 63 -14.99 24.35 27.47
N GLU A 64 -14.58 23.68 28.55
CA GLU A 64 -14.19 22.27 28.51
C GLU A 64 -15.39 21.33 28.32
N ASP A 65 -16.50 21.55 29.03
CA ASP A 65 -17.73 20.73 28.91
C ASP A 65 -18.34 20.77 27.50
N GLN A 66 -18.43 21.96 26.89
CA GLN A 66 -18.89 22.09 25.51
C GLN A 66 -17.95 21.39 24.53
N ALA A 67 -16.63 21.48 24.78
CA ALA A 67 -15.66 20.78 23.97
C ALA A 67 -15.83 19.27 24.13
N MET A 68 -15.88 18.72 25.35
CA MET A 68 -16.13 17.30 25.59
C MET A 68 -17.41 16.83 24.88
N THR A 69 -18.51 17.58 24.99
CA THR A 69 -19.79 17.26 24.35
C THR A 69 -19.70 17.10 22.82
N GLU A 70 -19.09 18.05 22.11
CA GLU A 70 -18.93 17.96 20.64
C GLU A 70 -17.99 16.83 20.20
N LEU A 71 -17.17 16.32 21.12
CA LEU A 71 -16.24 15.24 20.87
C LEU A 71 -16.88 13.87 21.13
N GLU A 72 -17.78 13.76 22.11
CA GLU A 72 -18.64 12.57 22.27
C GLU A 72 -19.34 12.26 20.95
N LYS A 73 -19.98 13.30 20.41
CA LYS A 73 -20.73 13.30 19.15
C LYS A 73 -19.89 12.99 17.93
N ALA A 74 -18.60 13.35 17.95
CA ALA A 74 -17.70 13.12 16.84
C ALA A 74 -16.83 11.86 17.00
N LEU A 75 -16.75 11.26 18.20
CA LEU A 75 -16.45 9.84 18.43
C LEU A 75 -17.62 8.96 18.00
N GLU A 76 -18.87 9.35 18.27
CA GLU A 76 -20.05 8.67 17.71
C GLU A 76 -20.10 8.78 16.18
N THR A 77 -19.70 9.93 15.62
CA THR A 77 -19.50 10.07 14.16
C THR A 77 -18.26 9.30 13.67
N PHE A 78 -17.33 8.93 14.57
CA PHE A 78 -16.23 8.02 14.28
C PHE A 78 -16.76 6.60 14.19
N THR A 79 -17.17 6.01 15.32
CA THR A 79 -17.66 4.62 15.41
C THR A 79 -18.89 4.37 14.52
N GLY A 80 -19.76 5.37 14.33
CA GLY A 80 -20.97 5.30 13.50
C GLY A 80 -20.76 5.39 11.98
N LYS A 81 -19.51 5.49 11.48
CA LYS A 81 -19.19 5.29 10.05
C LYS A 81 -17.93 4.43 9.91
N PRO A 82 -17.95 3.27 9.25
CA PRO A 82 -16.72 2.52 9.02
C PRO A 82 -15.71 3.30 8.15
N ILE A 83 -14.41 3.08 8.38
CA ILE A 83 -13.34 3.41 7.42
C ILE A 83 -12.95 2.09 6.78
N ASP A 84 -13.32 1.91 5.52
CA ASP A 84 -13.13 0.63 4.83
C ASP A 84 -11.74 0.51 4.15
N GLU A 85 -11.08 1.63 3.87
CA GLU A 85 -9.75 1.71 3.24
C GLU A 85 -8.88 2.83 3.86
N ALA A 86 -7.56 2.64 3.84
CA ALA A 86 -6.57 3.63 4.27
C ALA A 86 -5.25 3.49 3.49
N GLU A 87 -4.52 4.60 3.31
CA GLU A 87 -3.36 4.63 2.39
C GLU A 87 -2.26 3.62 2.77
N THR A 88 -1.89 3.56 4.05
CA THR A 88 -0.72 2.83 4.54
C THR A 88 -1.09 1.73 5.53
N VAL A 89 -0.18 0.78 5.77
CA VAL A 89 -0.38 -0.37 6.68
C VAL A 89 -0.80 0.09 8.07
N GLU A 90 -0.09 1.08 8.61
CA GLU A 90 -0.32 1.71 9.91
C GLU A 90 -1.71 2.39 9.94
N ALA A 91 -2.05 3.09 8.86
CA ALA A 91 -3.31 3.82 8.75
C ALA A 91 -4.50 2.87 8.84
N ALA A 92 -4.36 1.68 8.25
CA ALA A 92 -5.34 0.62 8.28
C ALA A 92 -5.36 -0.10 9.65
N LEU A 93 -4.21 -0.52 10.20
CA LEU A 93 -4.11 -1.20 11.51
C LEU A 93 -4.75 -0.40 12.64
N THR A 94 -4.35 0.86 12.81
CA THR A 94 -4.97 1.76 13.79
C THR A 94 -6.47 1.97 13.52
N ALA A 95 -6.92 2.02 12.25
CA ALA A 95 -8.35 2.15 11.97
C ALA A 95 -9.13 0.87 12.29
N ALA A 96 -8.55 -0.30 12.02
CA ALA A 96 -9.11 -1.61 12.27
C ALA A 96 -9.27 -1.87 13.77
N ALA A 97 -8.22 -1.59 14.56
CA ALA A 97 -8.23 -1.74 16.01
C ALA A 97 -9.30 -0.84 16.69
N VAL A 98 -9.39 0.44 16.31
CA VAL A 98 -10.33 1.38 16.94
C VAL A 98 -11.80 1.13 16.54
N GLN A 99 -12.05 0.53 15.36
CA GLN A 99 -13.40 0.27 14.87
C GLN A 99 -13.84 -1.21 14.95
N SER A 100 -12.95 -2.11 15.38
CA SER A 100 -13.19 -3.55 15.46
C SER A 100 -13.66 -4.18 14.14
N HIS A 101 -13.14 -3.71 13.00
CA HIS A 101 -13.46 -4.22 11.65
C HIS A 101 -12.22 -4.18 10.74
N LYS A 102 -12.19 -4.93 9.63
CA LYS A 102 -11.01 -4.96 8.75
C LYS A 102 -10.93 -3.71 7.85
N VAL A 103 -9.73 -3.23 7.54
CA VAL A 103 -9.50 -2.00 6.75
C VAL A 103 -8.49 -2.27 5.65
N GLU A 104 -8.81 -1.94 4.40
CA GLU A 104 -7.89 -2.14 3.26
C GLU A 104 -6.66 -1.22 3.33
N VAL A 105 -5.52 -1.75 2.91
CA VAL A 105 -4.21 -1.08 2.79
C VAL A 105 -3.94 -0.72 1.33
N LEU A 106 -4.12 0.55 0.95
CA LEU A 106 -4.04 0.97 -0.46
C LEU A 106 -2.63 0.85 -1.06
N GLN A 107 -1.56 1.10 -0.29
CA GLN A 107 -0.18 0.97 -0.78
C GLN A 107 0.20 -0.48 -1.13
N MET A 108 -0.59 -1.46 -0.68
CA MET A 108 -0.43 -2.89 -0.97
C MET A 108 -1.44 -3.39 -2.02
N ARG A 109 -2.27 -2.51 -2.59
CA ARG A 109 -3.28 -2.84 -3.61
C ARG A 109 -2.60 -3.07 -4.96
N THR A 110 -2.66 -4.30 -5.47
CA THR A 110 -2.20 -4.65 -6.83
C THR A 110 -3.40 -4.97 -7.73
N GLU A 111 -3.17 -5.29 -9.01
CA GLU A 111 -4.20 -5.75 -9.94
C GLU A 111 -4.91 -7.04 -9.48
N THR A 112 -4.22 -7.87 -8.68
CA THR A 112 -4.67 -9.20 -8.21
C THR A 112 -4.91 -9.27 -6.70
N ASP A 113 -4.24 -8.43 -5.90
CA ASP A 113 -4.08 -8.65 -4.46
C ASP A 113 -4.65 -7.49 -3.62
N THR A 114 -5.48 -7.82 -2.64
CA THR A 114 -6.04 -6.87 -1.66
C THR A 114 -5.51 -7.20 -0.26
N THR A 115 -4.75 -6.30 0.35
CA THR A 115 -4.31 -6.47 1.75
C THR A 115 -5.23 -5.70 2.69
N PHE A 116 -5.71 -6.35 3.75
CA PHE A 116 -6.46 -5.76 4.84
C PHE A 116 -5.64 -5.80 6.12
N ALA A 117 -5.74 -4.76 6.93
CA ALA A 117 -5.35 -4.78 8.32
C ALA A 117 -6.53 -5.27 9.19
N ASN A 118 -6.22 -6.16 10.12
CA ASN A 118 -7.19 -6.75 11.04
C ASN A 118 -7.16 -6.04 12.41
N PRO A 119 -8.26 -6.08 13.19
CA PRO A 119 -8.32 -5.46 14.53
C PRO A 119 -7.35 -6.06 15.57
N ASP A 120 -6.75 -7.21 15.29
CA ASP A 120 -5.83 -7.93 16.18
C ASP A 120 -4.34 -7.63 15.91
N GLY A 121 -4.04 -6.70 15.00
CA GLY A 121 -2.67 -6.33 14.61
C GLY A 121 -2.12 -7.10 13.40
N THR A 122 -2.81 -8.14 12.93
CA THR A 122 -2.36 -8.92 11.76
C THR A 122 -2.79 -8.29 10.43
N LEU A 123 -2.14 -8.72 9.34
CA LEU A 123 -2.56 -8.43 7.97
C LEU A 123 -3.21 -9.67 7.34
N THR A 124 -4.23 -9.48 6.51
CA THR A 124 -4.79 -10.53 5.64
C THR A 124 -4.70 -10.08 4.19
N THR A 125 -3.94 -10.78 3.36
CA THR A 125 -3.91 -10.55 1.90
C THR A 125 -4.80 -11.56 1.19
N GLU A 126 -5.75 -11.08 0.40
CA GLU A 126 -6.58 -11.84 -0.52
C GLU A 126 -5.99 -11.70 -1.93
N MET A 127 -5.46 -12.80 -2.48
CA MET A 127 -4.72 -12.84 -3.76
C MET A 127 -5.52 -13.63 -4.78
N ALA A 128 -5.97 -12.99 -5.86
CA ALA A 128 -6.70 -13.65 -6.94
C ALA A 128 -5.76 -14.36 -7.92
N ALA A 129 -6.24 -15.44 -8.56
CA ALA A 129 -5.51 -16.18 -9.60
C ALA A 129 -5.43 -15.45 -10.95
N GLY A 130 -6.13 -14.32 -11.10
CA GLY A 130 -6.09 -13.44 -12.26
C GLY A 130 -6.35 -11.99 -11.83
N PRO A 131 -6.17 -11.00 -12.73
CA PRO A 131 -6.46 -9.61 -12.41
C PRO A 131 -7.93 -9.46 -12.00
N ILE A 132 -8.22 -8.59 -11.03
CA ILE A 132 -9.59 -8.22 -10.61
C ILE A 132 -9.87 -6.73 -10.84
N ARG A 133 -8.83 -5.90 -10.92
CA ARG A 133 -8.88 -4.45 -11.16
C ARG A 133 -7.71 -3.99 -12.02
N MET A 134 -7.86 -2.83 -12.62
CA MET A 134 -6.86 -2.19 -13.49
C MET A 134 -6.74 -0.70 -13.15
N VAL A 135 -5.73 -0.02 -13.69
CA VAL A 135 -5.59 1.43 -13.58
C VAL A 135 -6.07 2.11 -14.86
N GLU A 136 -7.11 2.94 -14.74
CA GLU A 136 -7.66 3.77 -15.81
C GLU A 136 -7.65 5.24 -15.38
N ASP A 137 -7.15 6.15 -16.23
CA ASP A 137 -6.98 7.59 -15.92
C ASP A 137 -6.32 7.87 -14.56
N GLY A 138 -5.37 7.02 -14.16
CA GLY A 138 -4.65 7.11 -12.88
C GLY A 138 -5.47 6.71 -11.65
N LYS A 139 -6.56 5.95 -11.83
CA LYS A 139 -7.41 5.43 -10.75
C LYS A 139 -7.59 3.91 -10.88
N TRP A 140 -7.67 3.24 -9.74
CA TRP A 140 -8.12 1.85 -9.70
C TRP A 140 -9.60 1.76 -10.07
N VAL A 141 -9.91 0.93 -11.08
CA VAL A 141 -11.27 0.54 -11.45
C VAL A 141 -11.37 -1.00 -11.44
N PRO A 142 -12.49 -1.59 -10.99
CA PRO A 142 -12.74 -3.02 -11.19
C PRO A 142 -12.71 -3.36 -12.69
N VAL A 143 -12.26 -4.57 -13.03
CA VAL A 143 -12.44 -5.09 -14.39
C VAL A 143 -13.92 -5.41 -14.58
N ASP A 144 -14.55 -4.77 -15.56
CA ASP A 144 -15.96 -4.90 -15.92
C ASP A 144 -16.06 -5.28 -17.40
N LEU A 145 -16.27 -6.57 -17.64
CA LEU A 145 -16.30 -7.16 -18.98
C LEU A 145 -17.64 -6.97 -19.70
N ASP A 146 -18.66 -6.37 -19.08
CA ASP A 146 -19.93 -6.09 -19.76
C ASP A 146 -19.68 -5.26 -21.02
N LEU A 147 -20.22 -5.73 -22.14
CA LEU A 147 -20.02 -5.11 -23.44
C LEU A 147 -20.99 -3.94 -23.65
N GLN A 148 -20.46 -2.83 -24.16
CA GLN A 148 -21.20 -1.63 -24.55
C GLN A 148 -20.89 -1.22 -25.99
N ARG A 149 -21.81 -0.48 -26.61
CA ARG A 149 -21.62 0.08 -27.96
C ARG A 149 -20.98 1.47 -27.89
N THR A 150 -19.88 1.63 -28.60
CA THR A 150 -19.22 2.92 -28.83
C THR A 150 -20.06 3.82 -29.74
N LYS A 151 -19.74 5.13 -29.77
CA LYS A 151 -20.33 6.08 -30.72
C LYS A 151 -20.03 5.76 -32.19
N GLY A 152 -18.97 4.99 -32.47
CA GLY A 152 -18.62 4.54 -33.82
C GLY A 152 -19.44 3.35 -34.31
N GLY A 153 -20.20 2.70 -33.42
CA GLY A 153 -20.98 1.48 -33.71
C GLY A 153 -20.24 0.17 -33.41
N ASP A 154 -18.92 0.24 -33.18
CA ASP A 154 -18.10 -0.82 -32.59
C ASP A 154 -18.46 -1.06 -31.12
N VAL A 155 -17.96 -2.15 -30.55
CA VAL A 155 -18.24 -2.65 -29.21
C VAL A 155 -16.95 -2.71 -28.39
N GLU A 156 -17.05 -2.46 -27.09
CA GLU A 156 -15.94 -2.53 -26.12
C GLU A 156 -16.47 -3.09 -24.79
N ALA A 157 -15.61 -3.70 -23.98
CA ALA A 157 -15.90 -3.92 -22.57
C ALA A 157 -15.78 -2.59 -21.81
N LYS A 158 -16.59 -2.37 -20.76
CA LYS A 158 -16.53 -1.10 -19.99
C LYS A 158 -15.17 -0.85 -19.35
N ALA A 159 -14.50 -1.90 -18.86
CA ALA A 159 -13.14 -1.84 -18.32
C ALA A 159 -12.44 -3.20 -18.46
N HIS A 160 -11.58 -3.36 -19.46
CA HIS A 160 -10.82 -4.58 -19.72
C HIS A 160 -9.31 -4.25 -19.73
N PRO A 161 -8.46 -5.00 -19.01
CA PRO A 161 -7.03 -4.68 -18.83
C PRO A 161 -6.25 -4.42 -20.13
N GLU A 162 -6.69 -5.04 -21.22
CA GLU A 162 -6.00 -5.08 -22.50
C GLU A 162 -6.76 -4.34 -23.62
N HIS A 163 -7.71 -3.48 -23.24
CA HIS A 163 -8.47 -2.64 -24.18
C HIS A 163 -9.13 -3.41 -25.33
N LEU A 164 -9.77 -4.54 -25.01
CA LEU A 164 -10.51 -5.37 -25.97
C LEU A 164 -11.57 -4.56 -26.71
N ARG A 165 -11.50 -4.59 -28.04
CA ARG A 165 -12.45 -3.96 -28.95
C ARG A 165 -13.01 -5.01 -29.90
N ILE A 166 -14.33 -4.97 -30.10
CA ILE A 166 -15.11 -5.91 -30.91
C ILE A 166 -15.81 -5.11 -32.01
N ALA A 167 -15.89 -5.65 -33.23
CA ALA A 167 -16.37 -4.91 -34.38
C ALA A 167 -17.88 -4.59 -34.36
N GLY A 168 -18.24 -3.47 -34.98
CA GLY A 168 -19.63 -3.11 -35.24
C GLY A 168 -20.26 -3.87 -36.41
N LYS A 169 -21.40 -3.35 -36.89
CA LYS A 169 -21.99 -3.78 -38.17
C LYS A 169 -21.17 -3.21 -39.32
N GLU A 170 -20.67 -4.06 -40.21
CA GLU A 170 -19.84 -3.60 -41.33
C GLU A 170 -19.90 -4.54 -42.55
N GLY A 171 -19.85 -3.98 -43.77
CA GLY A 171 -19.80 -4.75 -45.01
C GLY A 171 -21.10 -5.46 -45.42
N ALA A 172 -21.03 -6.24 -46.50
CA ALA A 172 -22.14 -7.06 -47.00
C ALA A 172 -22.04 -8.51 -46.47
N LEU A 173 -23.14 -9.05 -45.96
CA LEU A 173 -23.19 -10.39 -45.37
C LEU A 173 -22.81 -11.48 -46.40
N PRO A 174 -22.05 -12.52 -45.99
CA PRO A 174 -21.68 -13.63 -46.87
C PRO A 174 -22.88 -14.54 -47.19
N THR A 175 -22.83 -15.20 -48.35
CA THR A 175 -23.88 -16.12 -48.82
C THR A 175 -23.67 -17.58 -48.40
N SER A 176 -22.54 -17.91 -47.78
CA SER A 176 -22.23 -19.21 -47.17
C SER A 176 -21.00 -19.11 -46.27
N VAL A 177 -20.72 -20.13 -45.45
CA VAL A 177 -19.45 -20.22 -44.71
C VAL A 177 -18.26 -20.31 -45.67
N GLU A 178 -18.40 -21.10 -46.75
CA GLU A 178 -17.40 -21.20 -47.81
C GLU A 178 -17.06 -19.84 -48.44
N ALA A 179 -18.04 -18.94 -48.59
CA ALA A 179 -17.82 -17.60 -49.14
C ALA A 179 -16.94 -16.72 -48.22
N VAL A 180 -17.01 -16.90 -46.89
CA VAL A 180 -16.09 -16.27 -45.92
C VAL A 180 -14.66 -16.74 -46.18
N ALA A 181 -14.45 -18.06 -46.22
CA ALA A 181 -13.12 -18.64 -46.48
C ALA A 181 -12.53 -18.18 -47.83
N LYS A 182 -13.35 -18.13 -48.89
CA LYS A 182 -12.91 -17.79 -50.26
C LYS A 182 -12.84 -16.29 -50.58
N ALA A 183 -13.39 -15.41 -49.74
CA ALA A 183 -13.35 -13.96 -49.96
C ALA A 183 -11.90 -13.42 -50.10
N ALA A 184 -11.73 -12.31 -50.80
CA ALA A 184 -10.41 -11.70 -51.00
C ALA A 184 -9.85 -11.13 -49.67
N PRO A 185 -8.52 -11.04 -49.48
CA PRO A 185 -7.92 -10.41 -48.29
C PRO A 185 -8.37 -8.95 -48.09
N SER A 186 -8.69 -8.23 -49.16
CA SER A 186 -9.27 -6.87 -49.13
C SER A 186 -10.69 -6.80 -48.55
N GLN A 187 -11.36 -7.95 -48.37
CA GLN A 187 -12.67 -8.06 -47.73
C GLN A 187 -12.57 -8.54 -46.27
N ALA A 188 -11.34 -8.70 -45.74
CA ALA A 188 -11.09 -8.98 -44.33
C ALA A 188 -11.19 -7.68 -43.52
N ARG A 189 -12.07 -7.66 -42.52
CA ARG A 189 -12.19 -6.56 -41.54
C ARG A 189 -11.77 -7.03 -40.16
N GLU A 190 -11.38 -6.11 -39.30
CA GLU A 190 -11.15 -6.39 -37.88
C GLU A 190 -12.45 -6.94 -37.27
N LEU A 191 -12.36 -8.05 -36.53
CA LEU A 191 -13.45 -8.64 -35.75
C LEU A 191 -13.23 -8.35 -34.27
N VAL A 192 -12.01 -8.59 -33.80
CA VAL A 192 -11.53 -8.30 -32.46
C VAL A 192 -10.14 -7.67 -32.55
N SER A 193 -9.85 -6.72 -31.67
CA SER A 193 -8.49 -6.29 -31.39
C SER A 193 -8.21 -6.23 -29.90
N LEU A 194 -6.98 -6.57 -29.53
CA LEU A 194 -6.44 -6.52 -28.18
C LEU A 194 -5.17 -5.65 -28.17
N GLY A 195 -4.95 -4.88 -27.11
CA GLY A 195 -3.80 -3.99 -26.96
C GLY A 195 -3.81 -2.75 -27.87
N HIS A 196 -2.81 -1.88 -27.66
CA HIS A 196 -2.70 -0.58 -28.31
C HIS A 196 -1.33 -0.37 -28.98
N GLY A 197 -1.27 0.51 -29.99
CA GLY A 197 -0.02 0.90 -30.64
C GLY A 197 0.77 -0.29 -31.19
N ARG A 198 2.01 -0.46 -30.72
CA ARG A 198 2.96 -1.48 -31.24
C ARG A 198 2.73 -2.89 -30.72
N SER A 199 1.99 -3.09 -29.62
CA SER A 199 1.65 -4.41 -29.07
C SER A 199 0.28 -4.93 -29.52
N ARG A 200 -0.41 -4.19 -30.39
CA ARG A 200 -1.77 -4.51 -30.84
C ARG A 200 -1.83 -5.81 -31.65
N LEU A 201 -2.72 -6.71 -31.25
CA LEU A 201 -3.14 -7.89 -32.00
C LEU A 201 -4.56 -7.66 -32.55
N ALA A 202 -4.86 -8.16 -33.76
CA ALA A 202 -6.18 -8.04 -34.37
C ALA A 202 -6.58 -9.30 -35.15
N LEU A 203 -7.61 -10.00 -34.66
CA LEU A 203 -8.30 -11.08 -35.38
C LEU A 203 -9.24 -10.48 -36.43
N LYS A 204 -9.23 -11.02 -37.65
CA LYS A 204 -10.02 -10.53 -38.78
C LYS A 204 -11.05 -11.54 -39.26
N TRP A 205 -12.20 -11.02 -39.71
CA TRP A 205 -13.27 -11.78 -40.35
C TRP A 205 -13.41 -11.41 -41.82
N LYS A 206 -13.64 -12.39 -42.69
CA LYS A 206 -13.69 -12.23 -44.15
C LYS A 206 -15.13 -12.18 -44.65
N GLY A 207 -15.57 -11.04 -45.18
CA GLY A 207 -17.00 -10.81 -45.47
C GLY A 207 -17.72 -10.07 -44.33
N GLY A 208 -18.96 -9.64 -44.55
CA GLY A 208 -19.64 -8.67 -43.67
C GLY A 208 -20.07 -9.24 -42.31
N LEU A 209 -20.27 -8.34 -41.35
CA LEU A 209 -20.78 -8.60 -40.01
C LEU A 209 -22.13 -7.90 -39.79
N PRO A 210 -23.13 -8.58 -39.20
CA PRO A 210 -24.37 -7.95 -38.75
C PRO A 210 -24.10 -7.07 -37.52
N ALA A 211 -25.12 -6.39 -37.01
CA ALA A 211 -25.00 -5.72 -35.72
C ALA A 211 -25.03 -6.78 -34.60
N PRO A 212 -24.08 -6.81 -33.65
CA PRO A 212 -24.06 -7.82 -32.60
C PRO A 212 -25.14 -7.57 -31.52
N GLU A 213 -25.78 -8.64 -31.07
CA GLU A 213 -26.58 -8.67 -29.83
C GLU A 213 -25.62 -8.79 -28.65
N LEU A 214 -25.78 -7.95 -27.61
CA LEU A 214 -24.89 -7.93 -26.45
C LEU A 214 -25.61 -8.52 -25.23
N SER A 215 -24.93 -9.37 -24.48
CA SER A 215 -25.42 -9.99 -23.24
C SER A 215 -24.25 -10.21 -22.28
N GLY A 216 -24.10 -9.32 -21.29
CA GLY A 216 -22.93 -9.32 -20.41
C GLY A 216 -21.64 -9.16 -21.21
N ASN A 217 -20.67 -10.05 -20.99
CA ASN A 217 -19.40 -10.13 -21.70
C ASN A 217 -19.47 -10.73 -23.11
N VAL A 218 -20.66 -11.09 -23.62
CA VAL A 218 -20.83 -11.80 -24.90
C VAL A 218 -21.44 -10.93 -26.00
N ALA A 219 -20.79 -10.90 -27.18
CA ALA A 219 -21.29 -10.33 -28.42
C ALA A 219 -21.67 -11.43 -29.42
N THR A 220 -22.95 -11.51 -29.79
CA THR A 220 -23.48 -12.49 -30.74
C THR A 220 -23.89 -11.83 -32.06
N TYR A 221 -23.17 -12.13 -33.13
CA TYR A 221 -23.48 -11.73 -34.50
C TYR A 221 -24.46 -12.75 -35.13
N LYS A 222 -25.76 -12.51 -34.95
CA LYS A 222 -26.83 -13.38 -35.47
C LYS A 222 -26.80 -13.52 -36.99
N ASN A 223 -26.78 -14.75 -37.47
CA ASN A 223 -26.67 -15.08 -38.91
C ASN A 223 -25.48 -14.37 -39.60
N ALA A 224 -24.32 -14.29 -38.92
CA ALA A 224 -23.07 -13.83 -39.54
C ALA A 224 -22.70 -14.65 -40.79
N VAL A 225 -23.13 -15.91 -40.81
CA VAL A 225 -23.22 -16.77 -42.00
C VAL A 225 -24.63 -17.37 -42.08
N PRO A 226 -25.13 -17.78 -43.25
CA PRO A 226 -26.45 -18.39 -43.36
C PRO A 226 -26.57 -19.66 -42.52
N GLY A 227 -27.40 -19.61 -41.46
CA GLY A 227 -27.55 -20.71 -40.51
C GLY A 227 -26.47 -20.79 -39.43
N GLY A 228 -25.62 -19.78 -39.24
CA GLY A 228 -24.61 -19.75 -38.19
C GLY A 228 -24.41 -18.37 -37.55
N ASP A 229 -24.31 -18.37 -36.22
CA ASP A 229 -24.02 -17.19 -35.40
C ASP A 229 -22.52 -17.15 -35.10
N LEU A 230 -21.87 -16.00 -35.33
CA LEU A 230 -20.50 -15.77 -34.85
C LEU A 230 -20.59 -15.17 -33.45
N ILE A 231 -19.86 -15.73 -32.49
CA ILE A 231 -19.90 -15.33 -31.08
C ILE A 231 -18.50 -14.92 -30.66
N VAL A 232 -18.39 -13.79 -29.97
CA VAL A 232 -17.17 -13.34 -29.30
C VAL A 232 -17.52 -13.14 -27.83
N GLU A 233 -16.73 -13.74 -26.93
CA GLU A 233 -16.86 -13.57 -25.49
C GLU A 233 -15.59 -12.92 -24.94
N ALA A 234 -15.75 -11.83 -24.19
CA ALA A 234 -14.63 -11.18 -23.50
C ALA A 234 -14.28 -11.98 -22.24
N THR A 235 -13.00 -12.30 -22.07
CA THR A 235 -12.46 -12.92 -20.85
C THR A 235 -11.63 -11.89 -20.06
N ARG A 236 -10.96 -12.29 -18.98
CA ARG A 236 -10.20 -11.34 -18.15
C ARG A 236 -8.87 -10.95 -18.79
N THR A 237 -8.26 -11.87 -19.52
CA THR A 237 -6.96 -11.69 -20.20
C THR A 237 -7.05 -11.62 -21.73
N GLY A 238 -8.21 -11.92 -22.32
CA GLY A 238 -8.39 -11.93 -23.77
C GLY A 238 -9.84 -12.14 -24.22
N PHE A 239 -10.05 -13.07 -25.14
CA PHE A 239 -11.38 -13.36 -25.69
C PHE A 239 -11.48 -14.78 -26.23
N GLU A 240 -12.67 -15.37 -26.19
CA GLU A 240 -13.02 -16.55 -26.99
C GLU A 240 -13.77 -16.13 -28.27
N GLN A 241 -13.54 -16.84 -29.37
CA GLN A 241 -14.27 -16.66 -30.63
C GLN A 241 -14.79 -18.00 -31.12
N ASN A 242 -16.10 -18.09 -31.28
CA ASN A 242 -16.80 -19.33 -31.62
C ASN A 242 -17.72 -19.14 -32.83
N LEU A 243 -17.77 -20.10 -33.77
CA LEU A 243 -18.78 -20.14 -34.83
C LEU A 243 -19.84 -21.20 -34.48
N LYS A 244 -21.04 -20.76 -34.12
CA LYS A 244 -22.16 -21.61 -33.74
C LYS A 244 -23.08 -21.85 -34.95
N LEU A 245 -22.93 -23.00 -35.59
CA LEU A 245 -23.84 -23.46 -36.64
C LEU A 245 -25.15 -23.93 -36.02
N ASN A 246 -26.27 -23.38 -36.45
CA ASN A 246 -27.62 -23.76 -36.01
C ASN A 246 -28.24 -24.89 -36.87
N ARG A 247 -27.59 -25.27 -37.97
CA ARG A 247 -27.93 -26.39 -38.87
C ARG A 247 -26.71 -26.79 -39.71
N ALA A 248 -26.77 -27.95 -40.36
CA ALA A 248 -25.71 -28.40 -41.26
C ALA A 248 -25.46 -27.43 -42.42
N PRO A 249 -24.20 -27.11 -42.75
CA PRO A 249 -23.84 -26.18 -43.81
C PRO A 249 -23.76 -26.90 -45.17
N GLU A 250 -24.54 -26.43 -46.15
CA GLU A 250 -24.69 -27.05 -47.49
C GLU A 250 -23.38 -27.27 -48.27
N LYS A 251 -22.30 -26.56 -47.93
CA LYS A 251 -21.00 -26.62 -48.60
C LYS A 251 -19.83 -26.80 -47.62
N GLY A 252 -20.09 -27.46 -46.49
CA GLY A 252 -19.15 -27.54 -45.38
C GLY A 252 -18.93 -26.18 -44.70
N ALA A 253 -18.05 -26.15 -43.70
CA ALA A 253 -17.74 -24.95 -42.92
C ALA A 253 -16.24 -24.56 -42.90
N PRO A 254 -15.52 -24.53 -44.04
CA PRO A 254 -14.14 -24.07 -44.02
C PRO A 254 -14.07 -22.61 -43.54
N MET A 255 -13.11 -22.29 -42.67
CA MET A 255 -12.91 -20.94 -42.12
C MET A 255 -11.48 -20.48 -42.39
N VAL A 256 -11.31 -19.21 -42.75
CA VAL A 256 -9.98 -18.60 -42.90
C VAL A 256 -9.96 -17.32 -42.07
N LEU A 257 -9.15 -17.33 -41.01
CA LEU A 257 -9.03 -16.27 -40.01
C LEU A 257 -7.64 -15.63 -40.11
N PRO A 258 -7.50 -14.44 -40.71
CA PRO A 258 -6.27 -13.66 -40.65
C PRO A 258 -6.13 -13.02 -39.26
N ILE A 259 -4.94 -13.08 -38.68
CA ILE A 259 -4.55 -12.37 -37.47
C ILE A 259 -3.42 -11.41 -37.84
N THR A 260 -3.59 -10.13 -37.54
CA THR A 260 -2.48 -9.17 -37.54
C THR A 260 -1.84 -9.20 -36.17
N VAL A 261 -0.55 -9.53 -36.14
CA VAL A 261 0.27 -9.61 -34.92
C VAL A 261 1.26 -8.44 -34.87
N PRO A 262 1.88 -8.14 -33.71
CA PRO A 262 2.99 -7.20 -33.63
C PRO A 262 4.12 -7.53 -34.62
N ASP A 263 4.83 -6.49 -35.08
CA ASP A 263 5.96 -6.67 -36.00
C ASP A 263 7.08 -7.48 -35.32
N GLY A 264 7.55 -8.52 -36.00
CA GLY A 264 8.57 -9.45 -35.48
C GLY A 264 8.01 -10.70 -34.78
N THR A 265 6.72 -10.72 -34.42
CA THR A 265 6.07 -11.93 -33.87
C THR A 265 6.11 -13.09 -34.87
N LYS A 266 6.43 -14.30 -34.39
CA LYS A 266 6.47 -15.56 -35.17
C LYS A 266 5.38 -16.50 -34.71
N ALA A 267 4.59 -17.04 -35.63
CA ALA A 267 3.61 -18.09 -35.36
C ALA A 267 4.12 -19.46 -35.82
N VAL A 268 4.15 -20.44 -34.92
CA VAL A 268 4.63 -21.81 -35.15
C VAL A 268 3.55 -22.80 -34.78
N ARG A 269 3.15 -23.67 -35.73
CA ARG A 269 2.23 -24.79 -35.45
C ARG A 269 3.00 -25.93 -34.77
N ASN A 270 2.53 -26.36 -33.62
CA ASN A 270 3.11 -27.42 -32.82
C ASN A 270 2.66 -28.82 -33.30
N ALA A 271 3.31 -29.85 -32.77
CA ALA A 271 3.00 -31.25 -33.07
C ALA A 271 1.61 -31.69 -32.53
N ASP A 272 1.13 -31.07 -31.45
CA ASP A 272 -0.21 -31.29 -30.87
C ASP A 272 -1.33 -30.52 -31.59
N GLY A 273 -1.01 -29.79 -32.67
CA GLY A 273 -1.96 -29.00 -33.45
C GLY A 273 -2.16 -27.56 -32.97
N SER A 274 -1.66 -27.21 -31.78
CA SER A 274 -1.69 -25.82 -31.28
C SER A 274 -0.76 -24.90 -32.07
N VAL A 275 -0.86 -23.58 -31.83
CA VAL A 275 -0.02 -22.55 -32.45
C VAL A 275 0.59 -21.68 -31.36
N THR A 276 1.92 -21.67 -31.28
CA THR A 276 2.65 -20.73 -30.43
C THR A 276 2.95 -19.46 -31.21
N PHE A 277 2.59 -18.31 -30.66
CA PHE A 277 2.99 -16.99 -31.11
C PHE A 277 4.08 -16.48 -30.17
N THR A 278 5.29 -16.26 -30.68
CA THR A 278 6.42 -15.72 -29.91
C THR A 278 6.73 -14.32 -30.41
N ASP A 279 6.96 -13.35 -29.52
CA ASP A 279 7.36 -11.99 -29.90
C ASP A 279 8.77 -11.92 -30.53
N ALA A 280 9.22 -10.69 -30.85
CA ALA A 280 10.51 -10.48 -31.50
C ALA A 280 11.71 -10.81 -30.60
N ASP A 281 11.55 -10.65 -29.28
CA ASP A 281 12.62 -10.79 -28.28
C ASP A 281 12.72 -12.24 -27.75
N GLY A 282 11.63 -13.02 -27.88
CA GLY A 282 11.53 -14.40 -27.40
C GLY A 282 10.86 -14.53 -26.03
N GLU A 283 10.47 -13.41 -25.42
CA GLU A 283 10.07 -13.32 -24.01
C GLU A 283 8.56 -13.57 -23.81
N LYS A 284 7.70 -13.03 -24.68
CA LYS A 284 6.25 -13.29 -24.61
C LYS A 284 5.84 -14.39 -25.57
N SER A 285 5.12 -15.39 -25.03
CA SER A 285 4.50 -16.44 -25.83
C SER A 285 3.00 -16.61 -25.54
N ALA A 286 2.18 -16.49 -26.57
CA ALA A 286 0.77 -16.86 -26.56
C ALA A 286 0.59 -18.23 -27.21
N VAL A 287 -0.36 -19.04 -26.74
CA VAL A 287 -0.64 -20.37 -27.31
C VAL A 287 -2.11 -20.46 -27.63
N MET A 288 -2.42 -20.64 -28.91
CA MET A 288 -3.75 -20.93 -29.40
C MET A 288 -3.90 -22.47 -29.50
N PRO A 289 -4.79 -23.12 -28.75
CA PRO A 289 -4.99 -24.57 -28.83
C PRO A 289 -5.37 -25.07 -30.24
N SER A 290 -5.22 -26.38 -30.48
CA SER A 290 -5.77 -26.99 -31.70
C SER A 290 -7.30 -26.87 -31.66
N PRO A 291 -7.95 -26.38 -32.72
CA PRO A 291 -9.39 -26.17 -32.69
C PRO A 291 -10.15 -27.49 -32.65
N VAL A 292 -11.33 -27.43 -32.05
CA VAL A 292 -12.27 -28.53 -31.93
C VAL A 292 -13.67 -28.06 -32.33
N MET A 293 -14.57 -29.01 -32.56
CA MET A 293 -15.99 -28.74 -32.66
C MET A 293 -16.78 -29.72 -31.79
N TRP A 294 -17.96 -29.30 -31.36
CA TRP A 294 -18.86 -30.14 -30.56
C TRP A 294 -20.31 -29.80 -30.87
N ASP A 295 -21.20 -30.77 -30.67
CA ASP A 295 -22.61 -30.61 -30.96
C ASP A 295 -23.42 -30.15 -29.72
N ALA A 296 -24.75 -30.17 -29.82
CA ALA A 296 -25.64 -29.78 -28.74
C ALA A 296 -25.66 -30.75 -27.55
N GLN A 297 -25.20 -32.00 -27.73
CA GLN A 297 -25.25 -33.03 -26.71
C GLN A 297 -24.41 -32.63 -25.48
N ARG A 298 -24.96 -32.95 -24.32
CA ARG A 298 -24.32 -32.82 -23.01
C ARG A 298 -24.76 -33.98 -22.14
N ASP A 299 -23.85 -34.49 -21.32
CA ASP A 299 -24.26 -35.31 -20.19
C ASP A 299 -24.90 -34.41 -19.11
N PRO A 300 -26.13 -34.71 -18.63
CA PRO A 300 -26.84 -33.84 -17.70
C PRO A 300 -26.30 -33.86 -16.27
N ARG A 301 -25.35 -34.74 -15.93
CA ARG A 301 -24.74 -34.87 -14.59
C ARG A 301 -23.35 -34.25 -14.52
N SER A 302 -22.54 -34.34 -15.56
CA SER A 302 -21.20 -33.72 -15.63
C SER A 302 -21.20 -32.33 -16.30
N LEU A 303 -22.21 -32.07 -17.14
CA LEU A 303 -22.30 -30.93 -18.06
C LEU A 303 -21.21 -30.90 -19.14
N GLU A 304 -20.48 -32.01 -19.33
CA GLU A 304 -19.48 -32.19 -20.41
C GLU A 304 -20.13 -32.32 -21.79
N ARG A 305 -19.37 -32.01 -22.83
CA ARG A 305 -19.75 -32.22 -24.24
C ARG A 305 -19.40 -33.66 -24.63
N THR A 306 -20.41 -34.46 -24.92
CA THR A 306 -20.25 -35.92 -25.16
C THR A 306 -19.92 -36.27 -26.61
N ASN A 307 -20.26 -35.41 -27.57
CA ASN A 307 -19.92 -35.58 -28.99
C ASN A 307 -19.03 -34.41 -29.42
N ARG A 308 -17.73 -34.68 -29.57
CA ARG A 308 -16.67 -33.73 -29.93
C ARG A 308 -15.86 -34.29 -31.09
N HIS A 309 -15.31 -33.41 -31.91
CA HIS A 309 -14.45 -33.78 -33.03
C HIS A 309 -13.29 -32.79 -33.17
N ALA A 310 -12.13 -33.27 -33.61
CA ALA A 310 -11.01 -32.39 -33.95
C ALA A 310 -11.34 -31.57 -35.21
N VAL A 311 -10.81 -30.34 -35.30
CA VAL A 311 -10.91 -29.50 -36.49
C VAL A 311 -9.51 -29.33 -37.08
N ASP A 312 -9.37 -29.68 -38.36
CA ASP A 312 -8.07 -29.64 -39.03
C ASP A 312 -7.62 -28.19 -39.27
N MET A 313 -6.45 -27.81 -38.79
CA MET A 313 -5.94 -26.43 -38.91
C MET A 313 -4.56 -26.35 -39.56
N LYS A 314 -4.46 -25.48 -40.56
CA LYS A 314 -3.19 -25.06 -41.20
C LYS A 314 -2.87 -23.62 -40.82
N VAL A 315 -1.59 -23.35 -40.57
CA VAL A 315 -1.05 -22.03 -40.25
C VAL A 315 -0.11 -21.60 -41.35
N SER A 316 -0.18 -20.33 -41.73
CA SER A 316 0.79 -19.67 -42.61
C SER A 316 1.03 -18.24 -42.14
N GLN A 317 2.19 -17.67 -42.41
CA GLN A 317 2.52 -16.30 -42.03
C GLN A 317 3.16 -15.55 -43.20
N SER A 318 2.76 -14.30 -43.41
CA SER A 318 3.35 -13.38 -44.37
C SER A 318 3.49 -12.00 -43.71
N GLY A 319 4.74 -11.58 -43.45
CA GLY A 319 5.01 -10.41 -42.63
C GLY A 319 4.35 -10.51 -41.25
N ASN A 320 3.61 -9.48 -40.86
CA ASN A 320 2.84 -9.42 -39.62
C ASN A 320 1.41 -9.99 -39.73
N THR A 321 1.07 -10.68 -40.83
CA THR A 321 -0.23 -11.36 -40.98
C THR A 321 -0.05 -12.87 -40.89
N VAL A 322 -0.56 -13.45 -39.82
CA VAL A 322 -0.74 -14.90 -39.66
C VAL A 322 -2.11 -15.26 -40.24
N THR A 323 -2.24 -16.42 -40.90
CA THR A 323 -3.51 -16.91 -41.44
C THR A 323 -3.75 -18.33 -40.97
N LEU A 324 -4.85 -18.52 -40.27
CA LEU A 324 -5.37 -19.80 -39.80
C LEU A 324 -6.43 -20.29 -40.79
N ALA A 325 -6.24 -21.48 -41.35
CA ALA A 325 -7.22 -22.12 -42.22
C ALA A 325 -7.75 -23.39 -41.54
N LEU A 326 -8.99 -23.33 -41.07
CA LEU A 326 -9.69 -24.41 -40.39
C LEU A 326 -10.56 -25.18 -41.37
N THR A 327 -10.59 -26.50 -41.21
CA THR A 327 -11.37 -27.44 -42.01
C THR A 327 -12.16 -28.36 -41.08
N PRO A 328 -13.38 -27.94 -40.66
CA PRO A 328 -14.30 -28.81 -39.93
C PRO A 328 -14.71 -30.02 -40.77
N ASP A 329 -14.80 -31.18 -40.13
CA ASP A 329 -15.18 -32.43 -40.79
C ASP A 329 -16.63 -32.35 -41.29
N THR A 330 -16.81 -32.46 -42.61
CA THR A 330 -18.12 -32.31 -43.25
C THR A 330 -18.96 -33.58 -43.16
N ASP A 331 -18.35 -34.75 -43.00
CA ASP A 331 -19.09 -36.01 -42.83
C ASP A 331 -19.64 -36.08 -41.40
N TRP A 332 -18.86 -35.70 -40.39
CA TRP A 332 -19.34 -35.57 -39.00
C TRP A 332 -20.44 -34.50 -38.88
N LEU A 333 -20.30 -33.34 -39.53
CA LEU A 333 -21.34 -32.30 -39.54
C LEU A 333 -22.66 -32.77 -40.17
N ASN A 334 -22.64 -33.74 -41.07
CA ASN A 334 -23.82 -34.30 -41.72
C ASN A 334 -24.27 -35.65 -41.14
N ALA A 335 -23.57 -36.17 -40.12
CA ALA A 335 -23.91 -37.44 -39.49
C ALA A 335 -25.27 -37.37 -38.77
N ALA A 336 -26.02 -38.48 -38.79
CA ALA A 336 -27.40 -38.52 -38.32
C ALA A 336 -27.56 -38.38 -36.78
N ASP A 337 -26.46 -38.57 -36.04
CA ASP A 337 -26.34 -38.43 -34.59
C ASP A 337 -25.86 -37.04 -34.13
N THR A 338 -25.31 -36.22 -35.04
CA THR A 338 -24.86 -34.85 -34.76
C THR A 338 -26.05 -33.92 -34.49
N GLN A 339 -26.16 -33.43 -33.25
CA GLN A 339 -27.28 -32.59 -32.81
C GLN A 339 -26.94 -31.10 -32.92
N TYR A 340 -27.68 -30.36 -33.74
CA TYR A 340 -27.48 -28.91 -33.83
C TYR A 340 -28.12 -28.17 -32.64
N PRO A 341 -27.52 -27.06 -32.15
CA PRO A 341 -26.39 -26.34 -32.73
C PRO A 341 -25.01 -26.95 -32.46
N VAL A 342 -24.15 -26.95 -33.49
CA VAL A 342 -22.72 -27.27 -33.40
C VAL A 342 -21.92 -26.00 -33.17
N THR A 343 -20.94 -26.04 -32.28
CA THR A 343 -19.95 -24.96 -32.10
C THR A 343 -18.61 -25.40 -32.71
N ILE A 344 -17.99 -24.53 -33.50
CA ILE A 344 -16.60 -24.64 -33.97
C ILE A 344 -15.77 -23.61 -33.21
N ASP A 345 -14.72 -24.08 -32.53
CA ASP A 345 -13.95 -23.35 -31.53
C ASP A 345 -12.45 -23.33 -31.86
N PRO A 346 -11.92 -22.16 -32.28
CA PRO A 346 -10.54 -21.76 -32.06
C PRO A 346 -10.42 -20.71 -30.94
N ALA A 347 -10.39 -21.14 -29.68
CA ALA A 347 -10.02 -20.30 -28.55
C ALA A 347 -8.62 -19.70 -28.74
N ALA A 348 -8.43 -18.41 -28.40
CA ALA A 348 -7.19 -17.68 -28.58
C ALA A 348 -6.85 -16.83 -27.35
N ASP A 349 -6.14 -17.43 -26.39
CA ASP A 349 -5.52 -16.70 -25.29
C ASP A 349 -4.21 -16.01 -25.76
N VAL A 350 -3.97 -14.81 -25.25
CA VAL A 350 -2.93 -13.89 -25.73
C VAL A 350 -1.88 -13.58 -24.64
N LEU A 351 -2.13 -13.81 -23.35
CA LEU A 351 -1.29 -13.21 -22.28
C LEU A 351 -0.99 -14.12 -21.08
N ASP A 352 -0.05 -13.66 -20.25
CA ASP A 352 0.65 -14.47 -19.25
C ASP A 352 1.04 -13.55 -18.08
N VAL A 353 0.39 -13.69 -16.91
CA VAL A 353 0.64 -12.86 -15.71
C VAL A 353 0.52 -13.69 -14.43
N LEU A 354 -0.59 -14.44 -14.31
CA LEU A 354 -0.78 -15.56 -13.39
C LEU A 354 -1.43 -16.70 -14.18
N PHE A 355 -1.16 -17.94 -13.79
CA PHE A 355 -1.50 -19.11 -14.62
C PHE A 355 -2.32 -20.13 -13.83
N ASP A 356 -3.54 -20.39 -14.30
CA ASP A 356 -4.29 -21.61 -14.01
C ASP A 356 -4.64 -22.40 -15.29
N THR A 357 -4.95 -23.67 -15.12
CA THR A 357 -5.35 -24.58 -16.20
C THR A 357 -5.96 -25.85 -15.62
N PHE A 358 -6.66 -26.63 -16.44
CA PHE A 358 -6.92 -28.03 -16.13
C PHE A 358 -6.30 -28.97 -17.19
N VAL A 359 -6.11 -30.21 -16.78
CA VAL A 359 -5.78 -31.33 -17.68
C VAL A 359 -6.87 -32.36 -17.54
N GLN A 360 -7.25 -33.02 -18.64
CA GLN A 360 -8.24 -34.08 -18.63
C GLN A 360 -7.78 -35.22 -19.54
N GLY A 361 -7.95 -36.46 -19.11
CA GLY A 361 -7.60 -37.63 -19.93
C GLY A 361 -8.31 -37.59 -21.28
N GLY A 362 -7.58 -37.88 -22.35
CA GLY A 362 -8.07 -37.77 -23.74
C GLY A 362 -7.88 -36.38 -24.37
N ASP A 363 -7.84 -35.31 -23.57
CA ASP A 363 -7.63 -33.96 -24.11
C ASP A 363 -6.15 -33.68 -24.37
N ALA A 364 -5.84 -33.28 -25.61
CA ALA A 364 -4.47 -33.02 -26.09
C ALA A 364 -4.14 -31.52 -26.23
N THR A 365 -5.09 -30.62 -25.97
CA THR A 365 -4.97 -29.18 -26.15
C THR A 365 -4.71 -28.45 -24.85
N ASP A 366 -4.26 -27.18 -24.96
CA ASP A 366 -4.24 -26.26 -23.83
C ASP A 366 -5.66 -25.95 -23.35
N GLN A 367 -5.78 -25.58 -22.08
CA GLN A 367 -7.03 -25.28 -21.37
C GLN A 367 -6.91 -24.04 -20.47
N SER A 368 -5.77 -23.32 -20.46
CA SER A 368 -5.60 -22.12 -19.61
C SER A 368 -6.54 -20.96 -19.96
N ALA A 369 -7.05 -20.91 -21.19
CA ALA A 369 -8.05 -19.93 -21.62
C ALA A 369 -9.47 -20.22 -21.07
N ASN A 370 -9.71 -21.42 -20.54
CA ASN A 370 -11.05 -21.90 -20.23
C ASN A 370 -11.57 -21.28 -18.92
N THR A 371 -12.85 -20.90 -18.88
CA THR A 371 -13.52 -20.44 -17.65
C THR A 371 -13.64 -21.55 -16.57
N ASP A 372 -13.34 -22.80 -16.92
CA ASP A 372 -13.40 -23.97 -16.04
C ASP A 372 -12.06 -24.33 -15.39
N LEU A 373 -12.13 -24.66 -14.10
CA LEU A 373 -11.24 -25.62 -13.45
C LEU A 373 -12.02 -26.90 -13.12
N LYS A 374 -11.41 -28.07 -13.35
CA LYS A 374 -12.07 -29.38 -13.22
C LYS A 374 -11.28 -30.37 -12.38
N ILE A 375 -11.97 -31.19 -11.60
CA ILE A 375 -11.38 -32.30 -10.84
C ILE A 375 -12.27 -33.55 -10.85
N GLY A 376 -11.65 -34.73 -10.74
CA GLY A 376 -12.33 -36.01 -10.62
C GLY A 376 -12.64 -36.63 -11.98
N TRP A 377 -13.59 -37.55 -12.05
CA TRP A 377 -13.95 -38.24 -13.30
C TRP A 377 -15.46 -38.16 -13.56
N PRO A 378 -15.92 -37.70 -14.75
CA PRO A 378 -17.34 -37.58 -15.04
C PRO A 378 -18.03 -38.87 -15.54
N GLY A 379 -17.38 -40.03 -15.45
CA GLY A 379 -17.99 -41.32 -15.86
C GLY A 379 -17.75 -41.72 -17.32
N ASP A 380 -17.03 -40.91 -18.08
CA ASP A 380 -16.83 -40.99 -19.53
C ASP A 380 -15.38 -41.34 -19.95
N TYR A 381 -15.23 -41.65 -21.24
CA TYR A 381 -13.99 -42.11 -21.86
C TYR A 381 -13.79 -41.47 -23.24
N GLU A 382 -12.54 -41.16 -23.58
CA GLU A 382 -12.08 -40.78 -24.91
C GLU A 382 -11.44 -42.01 -25.56
N GLY A 383 -12.22 -42.73 -26.38
CA GLY A 383 -11.88 -44.08 -26.80
C GLY A 383 -11.73 -45.01 -25.59
N SER A 384 -10.52 -45.49 -25.29
CA SER A 384 -10.20 -46.25 -24.07
C SER A 384 -9.64 -45.39 -22.92
N THR A 385 -9.40 -44.10 -23.14
CA THR A 385 -8.77 -43.21 -22.14
C THR A 385 -9.81 -42.66 -21.18
N LYS A 386 -9.66 -42.95 -19.89
CA LYS A 386 -10.53 -42.41 -18.85
C LYS A 386 -10.41 -40.88 -18.76
N ARG A 387 -11.51 -40.13 -18.92
CA ARG A 387 -11.49 -38.64 -18.95
C ARG A 387 -11.44 -38.00 -17.55
N THR A 388 -10.56 -38.50 -16.68
CA THR A 388 -10.27 -37.91 -15.36
C THR A 388 -9.62 -36.53 -15.53
N ALA A 389 -10.05 -35.54 -14.75
CA ALA A 389 -9.50 -34.19 -14.74
C ALA A 389 -8.76 -33.82 -13.43
N ARG A 390 -7.81 -32.90 -13.54
CA ARG A 390 -7.06 -32.24 -12.46
C ARG A 390 -6.80 -30.79 -12.84
N SER A 391 -6.69 -29.89 -11.87
CA SER A 391 -6.41 -28.47 -12.11
C SER A 391 -5.10 -28.02 -11.47
N PHE A 392 -4.47 -26.99 -12.01
CA PHE A 392 -3.25 -26.37 -11.50
C PHE A 392 -3.45 -24.86 -11.43
N LEU A 393 -2.95 -24.22 -10.38
CA LEU A 393 -3.06 -22.77 -10.16
C LEU A 393 -1.75 -22.22 -9.62
N THR A 394 -1.44 -20.96 -9.93
CA THR A 394 -0.30 -20.22 -9.37
C THR A 394 -0.74 -18.86 -8.84
N PHE A 395 -0.33 -18.54 -7.62
CA PHE A 395 -0.61 -17.26 -6.96
C PHE A 395 0.68 -16.46 -6.75
N ASN A 396 0.58 -15.13 -6.77
CA ASN A 396 1.65 -14.23 -6.29
C ASN A 396 1.84 -14.45 -4.78
N SER A 397 3.05 -14.78 -4.31
CA SER A 397 3.36 -14.93 -2.88
C SER A 397 4.32 -13.87 -2.35
N ALA A 398 4.78 -12.93 -3.19
CA ALA A 398 5.69 -11.87 -2.78
C ALA A 398 5.11 -10.96 -1.70
N GLY A 399 3.78 -10.72 -1.73
CA GLY A 399 3.07 -9.83 -0.82
C GLY A 399 3.09 -10.24 0.67
N PHE A 400 3.54 -11.46 0.99
CA PHE A 400 3.72 -11.93 2.36
C PHE A 400 5.09 -12.63 2.56
N ALA A 401 6.07 -12.42 1.69
CA ALA A 401 7.40 -13.03 1.81
C ALA A 401 8.10 -12.62 3.12
N ASP A 402 8.81 -13.57 3.76
CA ASP A 402 9.49 -13.39 5.06
C ASP A 402 8.56 -13.06 6.26
N SER A 403 7.24 -13.17 6.08
CA SER A 403 6.24 -12.97 7.12
C SER A 403 5.87 -14.25 7.88
N LEU A 404 5.21 -14.10 9.01
CA LEU A 404 4.69 -15.16 9.85
C LEU A 404 3.24 -15.43 9.52
N VAL A 405 3.03 -16.33 8.55
CA VAL A 405 1.72 -16.82 8.16
C VAL A 405 1.09 -17.61 9.30
N SER A 406 0.00 -17.09 9.87
CA SER A 406 -0.79 -17.72 10.92
C SER A 406 -1.94 -18.56 10.37
N LYS A 407 -2.44 -18.23 9.18
CA LYS A 407 -3.56 -18.90 8.51
C LYS A 407 -3.51 -18.68 7.00
N ALA A 408 -3.77 -19.70 6.19
CA ALA A 408 -3.99 -19.56 4.75
C ALA A 408 -5.12 -20.46 4.24
N ASN A 409 -6.05 -19.91 3.45
CA ASN A 409 -7.17 -20.65 2.87
C ASN A 409 -7.27 -20.43 1.37
N LEU A 410 -7.24 -21.52 0.61
CA LEU A 410 -7.67 -21.52 -0.78
C LEU A 410 -9.20 -21.46 -0.83
N LYS A 411 -9.74 -20.55 -1.64
CA LYS A 411 -11.17 -20.34 -1.91
C LYS A 411 -11.41 -20.60 -3.39
N LEU A 412 -12.33 -21.52 -3.71
CA LEU A 412 -12.73 -21.86 -5.09
C LEU A 412 -14.25 -21.73 -5.22
N TRP A 413 -14.75 -21.08 -6.28
CA TRP A 413 -16.18 -21.01 -6.52
C TRP A 413 -16.67 -22.28 -7.22
N ASN A 414 -17.24 -23.22 -6.47
CA ASN A 414 -17.79 -24.45 -7.00
C ASN A 414 -19.18 -24.19 -7.57
N TYR A 415 -19.27 -24.08 -8.90
CA TYR A 415 -20.53 -23.82 -9.58
C TYR A 415 -21.27 -25.11 -9.99
N HIS A 416 -20.57 -26.26 -10.09
CA HIS A 416 -21.18 -27.55 -10.42
C HIS A 416 -20.49 -28.73 -9.75
N SER A 417 -21.27 -29.73 -9.36
CA SER A 417 -20.81 -31.04 -8.86
C SER A 417 -21.76 -32.13 -9.37
N TRP A 418 -21.24 -33.33 -9.62
CA TRP A 418 -22.06 -34.48 -10.05
C TRP A 418 -23.15 -34.87 -9.03
N SER A 419 -22.85 -34.69 -7.74
CA SER A 419 -23.81 -34.83 -6.64
C SER A 419 -23.64 -33.68 -5.65
N ALA A 420 -24.72 -33.38 -4.91
CA ALA A 420 -24.68 -32.49 -3.75
C ALA A 420 -24.01 -33.16 -2.53
N GLU A 421 -23.80 -34.48 -2.55
CA GLU A 421 -23.11 -35.21 -1.49
C GLU A 421 -21.66 -34.75 -1.34
N ALA A 422 -21.21 -34.64 -0.09
CA ALA A 422 -19.82 -34.37 0.22
C ALA A 422 -18.91 -35.47 -0.35
N ARG A 423 -17.90 -35.07 -1.13
CA ARG A 423 -16.82 -35.93 -1.64
C ARG A 423 -15.49 -35.19 -1.52
N GLY A 424 -14.46 -35.94 -1.14
CA GLY A 424 -13.13 -35.41 -0.88
C GLY A 424 -12.44 -34.91 -2.14
N TRP A 425 -11.80 -33.75 -2.03
CA TRP A 425 -10.83 -33.21 -2.98
C TRP A 425 -9.58 -32.77 -2.23
N GLU A 426 -8.44 -32.78 -2.92
CA GLU A 426 -7.12 -32.60 -2.33
C GLU A 426 -6.40 -31.41 -2.96
N VAL A 427 -5.62 -30.71 -2.13
CA VAL A 427 -4.66 -29.70 -2.58
C VAL A 427 -3.25 -30.23 -2.39
N TRP A 428 -2.46 -30.15 -3.45
CA TRP A 428 -1.07 -30.59 -3.48
C TRP A 428 -0.14 -29.41 -3.80
N ALA A 429 1.02 -29.35 -3.17
CA ALA A 429 2.11 -28.49 -3.63
C ALA A 429 2.64 -29.04 -4.96
N ALA A 430 2.84 -28.18 -5.95
CA ALA A 430 3.21 -28.59 -7.30
C ALA A 430 4.37 -27.77 -7.87
N ASP A 431 4.99 -28.29 -8.93
CA ASP A 431 5.72 -27.43 -9.88
C ASP A 431 4.74 -26.50 -10.63
N PRO A 432 5.20 -25.34 -11.13
CA PRO A 432 4.35 -24.42 -11.89
C PRO A 432 3.86 -25.06 -13.19
N ALA A 433 2.57 -24.87 -13.48
CA ALA A 433 2.00 -25.17 -14.78
C ALA A 433 2.33 -24.05 -15.79
N ASN A 434 2.19 -24.37 -17.07
CA ASN A 434 2.30 -23.45 -18.21
C ASN A 434 1.51 -24.00 -19.42
N LYS A 435 1.46 -23.26 -20.51
CA LYS A 435 0.70 -23.56 -21.75
C LYS A 435 1.04 -24.89 -22.45
N ASN A 436 2.11 -25.58 -22.03
CA ASN A 436 2.46 -26.95 -22.45
C ASN A 436 1.95 -28.06 -21.51
N THR A 437 1.18 -27.71 -20.47
CA THR A 437 0.64 -28.66 -19.49
C THR A 437 -0.47 -29.48 -20.15
N ARG A 438 -0.36 -30.82 -20.06
CA ARG A 438 -1.29 -31.78 -20.67
C ARG A 438 -1.48 -32.97 -19.74
N TRP A 439 -2.51 -33.80 -19.97
CA TRP A 439 -2.71 -35.01 -19.18
C TRP A 439 -1.48 -35.95 -19.18
N THR A 440 -0.76 -36.02 -20.29
CA THR A 440 0.49 -36.79 -20.47
C THR A 440 1.76 -36.07 -20.01
N LYS A 441 1.67 -34.79 -19.66
CA LYS A 441 2.80 -33.92 -19.28
C LYS A 441 2.35 -32.93 -18.19
N GLN A 442 2.02 -33.48 -17.02
CA GLN A 442 1.57 -32.72 -15.85
C GLN A 442 2.79 -32.22 -15.05
N PRO A 443 2.71 -31.04 -14.40
CA PRO A 443 3.65 -30.65 -13.36
C PRO A 443 3.70 -31.68 -12.23
N ALA A 444 4.85 -31.86 -11.59
CA ALA A 444 4.97 -32.83 -10.51
C ALA A 444 4.21 -32.36 -9.26
N MET A 445 3.31 -33.19 -8.76
CA MET A 445 2.70 -33.03 -7.43
C MET A 445 3.66 -33.57 -6.38
N LYS A 446 4.14 -32.71 -5.49
CA LYS A 446 5.25 -32.99 -4.57
C LYS A 446 4.80 -33.49 -3.20
N GLU A 447 3.83 -32.80 -2.60
CA GLU A 447 3.32 -33.10 -1.26
C GLU A 447 1.82 -32.82 -1.21
N LYS A 448 1.04 -33.69 -0.59
CA LYS A 448 -0.37 -33.40 -0.27
C LYS A 448 -0.43 -32.48 0.94
N ILE A 449 -1.03 -31.32 0.76
CA ILE A 449 -1.14 -30.27 1.78
C ILE A 449 -2.47 -30.37 2.52
N ALA A 450 -3.56 -30.60 1.79
CA ALA A 450 -4.91 -30.52 2.34
C ALA A 450 -5.87 -31.54 1.70
N THR A 451 -6.95 -31.86 2.43
CA THR A 451 -8.14 -32.50 1.90
C THR A 451 -9.36 -31.75 2.42
N SER A 452 -10.31 -31.43 1.53
CA SER A 452 -11.60 -30.83 1.86
C SER A 452 -12.74 -31.66 1.28
N THR A 453 -13.88 -31.69 1.96
CA THR A 453 -15.09 -32.41 1.52
C THR A 453 -16.20 -31.44 1.09
N GLN A 454 -15.96 -30.13 1.23
CA GLN A 454 -16.92 -29.09 0.88
C GLN A 454 -17.32 -29.21 -0.59
N THR A 455 -18.62 -29.16 -0.83
CA THR A 455 -19.26 -29.46 -2.12
C THR A 455 -20.46 -28.52 -2.32
N LYS A 456 -20.64 -28.01 -3.53
CA LYS A 456 -21.80 -27.20 -3.94
C LYS A 456 -22.43 -27.80 -5.21
N PRO A 457 -23.77 -27.97 -5.24
CA PRO A 457 -24.49 -28.36 -6.44
C PRO A 457 -24.80 -27.16 -7.33
N ALA A 458 -25.11 -27.38 -8.61
CA ALA A 458 -25.50 -26.30 -9.54
C ALA A 458 -26.75 -25.51 -9.13
N THR A 459 -27.61 -26.06 -8.27
CA THR A 459 -28.78 -25.38 -7.71
C THR A 459 -28.44 -24.44 -6.55
N SER A 460 -27.23 -24.53 -5.98
CA SER A 460 -26.74 -23.66 -4.90
C SER A 460 -25.21 -23.53 -5.01
N PRO A 461 -24.71 -22.86 -6.07
CA PRO A 461 -23.28 -22.68 -6.30
C PRO A 461 -22.67 -21.78 -5.22
N GLY A 462 -21.36 -21.90 -4.99
CA GLY A 462 -20.68 -21.01 -4.04
C GLY A 462 -19.26 -21.42 -3.67
N TRP A 463 -18.68 -20.66 -2.75
CA TRP A 463 -17.35 -20.94 -2.21
C TRP A 463 -17.25 -22.30 -1.54
N VAL A 464 -16.16 -23.01 -1.85
CA VAL A 464 -15.60 -24.12 -1.07
C VAL A 464 -14.15 -23.78 -0.70
N THR A 465 -13.68 -24.26 0.45
CA THR A 465 -12.35 -23.93 0.97
C THR A 465 -11.50 -25.12 1.36
N ALA A 466 -10.17 -24.91 1.36
CA ALA A 466 -9.17 -25.81 1.92
C ALA A 466 -8.07 -25.00 2.65
N ASP A 467 -7.68 -25.45 3.84
CA ASP A 467 -6.58 -24.85 4.61
C ASP A 467 -5.24 -25.26 4.00
N ILE A 468 -4.42 -24.28 3.59
CA ILE A 468 -3.08 -24.50 3.05
C ILE A 468 -1.98 -23.79 3.86
N THR A 469 -2.25 -23.48 5.14
CA THR A 469 -1.37 -22.72 6.04
C THR A 469 0.08 -23.22 6.01
N LYS A 470 0.30 -24.53 6.06
CA LYS A 470 1.64 -25.15 5.97
C LYS A 470 2.38 -24.81 4.68
N LEU A 471 1.69 -24.77 3.54
CA LEU A 471 2.30 -24.45 2.24
C LEU A 471 2.61 -22.96 2.13
N ALA A 472 1.70 -22.09 2.59
CA ALA A 472 1.94 -20.65 2.63
C ALA A 472 3.10 -20.27 3.58
N GLN A 473 3.21 -20.93 4.74
CA GLN A 473 4.39 -20.81 5.63
C GLN A 473 5.70 -21.22 4.92
N THR A 474 5.64 -22.24 4.07
CA THR A 474 6.80 -22.71 3.28
C THR A 474 7.21 -21.66 2.24
N TRP A 475 6.25 -21.10 1.49
CA TRP A 475 6.50 -20.04 0.52
C TRP A 475 7.05 -18.76 1.17
N SER A 476 6.48 -18.34 2.30
CA SER A 476 6.95 -17.19 3.06
C SER A 476 8.41 -17.36 3.50
N SER A 477 8.73 -18.50 4.13
CA SER A 477 10.08 -18.81 4.63
C SER A 477 11.12 -18.93 3.51
N ALA A 478 10.70 -19.39 2.32
CA ALA A 478 11.54 -19.44 1.13
C ALA A 478 11.66 -18.09 0.40
N LYS A 479 10.91 -17.06 0.84
CA LYS A 479 10.75 -15.75 0.16
C LYS A 479 10.33 -15.92 -1.31
N ALA A 480 9.47 -16.90 -1.57
CA ALA A 480 9.01 -17.22 -2.90
C ALA A 480 8.17 -16.07 -3.47
N THR A 481 8.45 -15.66 -4.71
CA THR A 481 7.64 -14.66 -5.43
C THR A 481 6.32 -15.23 -5.93
N SER A 482 6.24 -16.54 -6.16
CA SER A 482 5.01 -17.25 -6.54
C SER A 482 4.88 -18.62 -5.88
N GLY A 483 3.63 -19.06 -5.71
CA GLY A 483 3.28 -20.35 -5.14
C GLY A 483 2.31 -21.13 -6.03
N SER A 484 2.69 -22.35 -6.43
CA SER A 484 1.88 -23.20 -7.32
C SER A 484 1.28 -24.42 -6.60
N ILE A 485 0.04 -24.75 -6.96
CA ILE A 485 -0.72 -25.88 -6.43
C ILE A 485 -1.33 -26.74 -7.53
N ALA A 486 -1.66 -27.98 -7.19
CA ALA A 486 -2.52 -28.85 -7.97
C ALA A 486 -3.75 -29.28 -7.17
N LEU A 487 -4.87 -29.50 -7.87
CA LEU A 487 -6.16 -29.93 -7.36
C LEU A 487 -6.56 -31.25 -8.02
N LYS A 488 -7.06 -32.18 -7.21
CA LYS A 488 -7.63 -33.45 -7.67
C LYS A 488 -8.75 -33.94 -6.77
N ALA A 489 -9.63 -34.80 -7.27
CA ALA A 489 -10.52 -35.56 -6.40
C ALA A 489 -9.68 -36.52 -5.54
N ALA A 490 -10.08 -36.75 -4.29
CA ALA A 490 -9.42 -37.71 -3.40
C ALA A 490 -9.56 -39.14 -3.93
N ASP A 491 -10.71 -39.44 -4.54
CA ASP A 491 -10.94 -40.64 -5.34
C ASP A 491 -11.26 -40.25 -6.80
N GLU A 492 -10.37 -40.60 -7.73
CA GLU A 492 -10.55 -40.40 -9.18
C GLU A 492 -11.27 -41.58 -9.85
N SER A 493 -11.75 -42.55 -9.07
CA SER A 493 -12.62 -43.65 -9.49
C SER A 493 -14.11 -43.40 -9.21
N ASP A 494 -14.44 -42.59 -8.19
CA ASP A 494 -15.81 -42.18 -7.89
C ASP A 494 -16.29 -41.02 -8.77
N THR A 495 -17.38 -41.23 -9.53
CA THR A 495 -17.99 -40.19 -10.36
C THR A 495 -18.63 -39.07 -9.53
N TYR A 496 -19.03 -39.34 -8.29
CA TYR A 496 -19.56 -38.32 -7.38
C TYR A 496 -18.47 -37.34 -6.93
N GLY A 497 -17.19 -37.69 -7.13
CA GLY A 497 -16.04 -36.81 -6.92
C GLY A 497 -15.88 -35.72 -7.99
N TRP A 498 -16.63 -35.77 -9.10
CA TRP A 498 -16.56 -34.75 -10.16
C TRP A 498 -17.05 -33.38 -9.70
N LYS A 499 -16.19 -32.36 -9.85
CA LYS A 499 -16.49 -30.95 -9.53
C LYS A 499 -15.91 -30.02 -10.59
N ARG A 500 -16.62 -28.91 -10.82
CA ARG A 500 -16.19 -27.79 -11.66
C ARG A 500 -16.19 -26.51 -10.83
N PHE A 501 -15.13 -25.73 -10.98
CA PHE A 501 -14.95 -24.41 -10.39
C PHE A 501 -14.72 -23.40 -11.50
N TYR A 502 -14.90 -22.12 -11.19
CA TYR A 502 -14.43 -21.06 -12.08
C TYR A 502 -12.90 -20.91 -12.00
N SER A 503 -12.28 -20.54 -13.13
CA SER A 503 -10.86 -20.19 -13.28
C SER A 503 -10.62 -18.68 -13.14
N ALA A 504 -9.37 -18.26 -13.36
CA ALA A 504 -8.97 -16.87 -13.54
C ALA A 504 -9.74 -16.13 -14.66
N GLU A 505 -10.30 -16.82 -15.64
CA GLU A 505 -11.00 -16.20 -16.79
C GLU A 505 -12.50 -15.94 -16.55
N ALA A 506 -13.04 -16.27 -15.39
CA ALA A 506 -14.44 -16.01 -15.08
C ALA A 506 -14.78 -14.52 -15.05
N ALA A 507 -15.82 -14.14 -15.81
CA ALA A 507 -16.20 -12.74 -15.99
C ALA A 507 -16.59 -12.01 -14.70
N ASN A 508 -17.13 -12.73 -13.70
CA ASN A 508 -17.41 -12.17 -12.39
C ASN A 508 -16.18 -12.29 -11.47
N GLN A 509 -15.60 -11.14 -11.08
CA GLN A 509 -14.46 -11.07 -10.16
C GLN A 509 -14.72 -11.79 -8.83
N ASP A 510 -15.96 -11.79 -8.32
CA ASP A 510 -16.33 -12.35 -7.01
C ASP A 510 -16.38 -13.88 -7.02
N GLN A 511 -15.93 -14.52 -8.11
CA GLN A 511 -15.98 -15.96 -8.35
C GLN A 511 -14.61 -16.54 -8.80
N VAL A 512 -13.60 -15.69 -9.03
CA VAL A 512 -12.23 -16.05 -9.42
C VAL A 512 -11.51 -16.75 -8.25
N PRO A 513 -10.72 -17.83 -8.45
CA PRO A 513 -9.96 -18.48 -7.39
C PRO A 513 -9.14 -17.48 -6.56
N THR A 514 -9.26 -17.56 -5.23
CA THR A 514 -8.58 -16.63 -4.31
C THR A 514 -7.83 -17.40 -3.23
N LEU A 515 -6.61 -16.97 -2.91
CA LEU A 515 -5.86 -17.40 -1.75
C LEU A 515 -5.87 -16.28 -0.69
N GLU A 516 -6.42 -16.57 0.49
CA GLU A 516 -6.52 -15.66 1.62
C GLU A 516 -5.45 -16.03 2.68
N VAL A 517 -4.51 -15.13 2.97
CA VAL A 517 -3.36 -15.36 3.88
C VAL A 517 -3.30 -14.32 4.99
N THR A 518 -3.52 -14.76 6.23
CA THR A 518 -3.28 -13.95 7.44
C THR A 518 -1.83 -14.11 7.91
N HIS A 519 -1.14 -13.00 8.11
CA HIS A 519 0.28 -12.94 8.44
C HIS A 519 0.65 -11.72 9.29
N ASN A 520 1.85 -11.73 9.89
CA ASN A 520 2.49 -10.56 10.49
C ASN A 520 4.00 -10.54 10.18
N TYR A 521 4.67 -9.39 10.18
CA TYR A 521 6.14 -9.34 10.10
C TYR A 521 6.78 -9.50 11.50
N ARG A 522 8.12 -9.54 11.57
CA ARG A 522 8.85 -9.63 12.84
C ARG A 522 9.51 -8.29 13.18
N PRO A 523 9.66 -7.96 14.48
CA PRO A 523 10.50 -6.86 14.91
C PRO A 523 11.97 -7.13 14.55
N GLY A 524 12.70 -6.06 14.24
CA GLY A 524 14.15 -6.08 14.02
C GLY A 524 14.94 -6.19 15.33
N THR A 525 16.20 -6.61 15.24
CA THR A 525 17.07 -6.89 16.42
C THR A 525 17.46 -5.67 17.26
N GLY A 526 17.09 -4.46 16.83
CA GLY A 526 17.53 -3.19 17.39
C GLY A 526 18.78 -2.64 16.72
N ALA A 527 18.80 -1.33 16.51
CA ALA A 527 19.89 -0.55 15.90
C ALA A 527 20.38 0.55 16.85
N ASN A 528 21.45 1.26 16.48
CA ASN A 528 21.96 2.42 17.21
C ASN A 528 22.22 2.16 18.71
N LEU A 529 22.86 1.03 19.01
CA LEU A 529 23.19 0.61 20.36
C LEU A 529 24.21 1.58 20.98
N GLN A 530 23.85 2.19 22.12
CA GLN A 530 24.70 3.14 22.86
C GLN A 530 24.75 2.81 24.36
N ALA A 531 25.91 2.98 25.00
CA ALA A 531 26.09 2.86 26.45
C ALA A 531 26.50 4.20 27.06
N GLY A 532 25.84 4.61 28.14
CA GLY A 532 26.07 5.90 28.77
C GLY A 532 25.31 6.10 30.09
N SER A 533 25.11 7.33 30.56
CA SER A 533 25.82 8.54 30.16
C SER A 533 27.35 8.36 30.34
N PRO A 534 28.19 9.09 29.58
CA PRO A 534 27.90 10.20 28.67
C PRO A 534 27.57 9.81 27.22
N PHE A 535 27.45 8.52 26.87
CA PHE A 535 27.25 8.06 25.49
C PHE A 535 28.39 8.47 24.53
N ILE A 536 29.62 8.59 25.04
CA ILE A 536 30.81 8.91 24.25
C ILE A 536 31.48 7.62 23.79
N SER A 537 31.74 7.51 22.50
CA SER A 537 32.46 6.39 21.88
C SER A 537 33.79 6.84 21.27
N SER A 538 34.81 6.00 21.40
CA SER A 538 36.11 6.18 20.74
C SER A 538 36.56 4.82 20.20
N GLY A 539 36.95 4.77 18.92
CA GLY A 539 37.32 3.51 18.26
C GLY A 539 36.23 2.42 18.26
N GLY A 540 34.95 2.81 18.33
CA GLY A 540 33.82 1.88 18.43
C GLY A 540 33.55 1.33 19.84
N ILE A 541 34.26 1.81 20.86
CA ILE A 541 34.05 1.43 22.27
C ILE A 541 33.48 2.64 23.03
N PHE A 542 32.30 2.47 23.62
CA PHE A 542 31.73 3.47 24.53
C PHE A 542 32.51 3.53 25.85
N LYS A 543 32.69 4.70 26.44
CA LYS A 543 33.25 4.82 27.79
C LYS A 543 32.15 5.25 28.76
N VAL A 544 32.09 4.61 29.93
CA VAL A 544 31.11 4.94 30.99
C VAL A 544 31.80 5.06 32.34
N ASN A 545 31.37 6.02 33.17
CA ASN A 545 31.94 6.29 34.49
C ASN A 545 31.14 5.70 35.66
N SER A 546 30.21 4.78 35.37
CA SER A 546 29.30 4.15 36.35
C SER A 546 29.26 2.64 36.16
N THR A 547 29.10 1.88 37.25
CA THR A 547 28.78 0.45 37.23
C THR A 547 27.29 0.16 37.00
N THR A 548 26.46 1.20 36.90
CA THR A 548 25.03 1.12 36.55
C THR A 548 24.69 2.04 35.35
N PRO A 549 25.37 1.88 34.19
CA PRO A 549 25.08 2.68 33.01
C PRO A 549 23.68 2.41 32.47
N THR A 550 23.14 3.38 31.76
CA THR A 550 22.01 3.23 30.85
C THR A 550 22.50 2.68 29.52
N LEU A 551 21.86 1.63 29.03
CA LEU A 551 21.98 1.16 27.65
C LEU A 551 20.73 1.59 26.88
N ARG A 552 20.87 1.99 25.62
CA ARG A 552 19.75 2.31 24.72
C ARG A 552 19.98 1.81 23.30
N ALA A 553 18.88 1.56 22.58
CA ALA A 553 18.88 1.14 21.18
C ALA A 553 17.51 1.46 20.53
N SER A 554 17.53 1.78 19.23
CA SER A 554 16.33 1.99 18.41
C SER A 554 15.72 0.64 18.04
N MET A 555 14.51 0.34 18.50
CA MET A 555 13.82 -0.94 18.22
C MET A 555 13.06 -0.83 16.90
N ALA A 556 13.64 -1.34 15.82
CA ALA A 556 12.99 -1.30 14.51
C ALA A 556 11.83 -2.30 14.41
N ASP A 557 10.74 -1.89 13.76
CA ASP A 557 9.63 -2.79 13.41
C ASP A 557 9.01 -2.40 12.06
N THR A 558 8.69 -3.41 11.25
CA THR A 558 7.94 -3.25 9.99
C THR A 558 6.45 -3.02 10.27
N ASN A 559 6.02 -3.20 11.51
CA ASN A 559 4.70 -2.86 12.06
C ASN A 559 4.82 -1.66 13.02
N PRO A 560 4.72 -0.41 12.55
CA PRO A 560 4.95 0.79 13.38
C PRO A 560 4.02 0.97 14.59
N ASP A 561 2.85 0.32 14.59
CA ASP A 561 1.87 0.38 15.69
C ASP A 561 2.17 -0.65 16.80
N ASP A 562 3.09 -1.60 16.58
CA ASP A 562 3.43 -2.62 17.57
C ASP A 562 4.27 -2.07 18.74
N THR A 563 4.09 -2.66 19.93
CA THR A 563 4.80 -2.23 21.14
C THR A 563 5.99 -3.13 21.41
N VAL A 564 7.16 -2.74 20.92
CA VAL A 564 8.38 -3.53 21.02
C VAL A 564 8.98 -3.44 22.42
N GLN A 565 9.24 -4.61 23.03
CA GLN A 565 10.12 -4.75 24.18
C GLN A 565 11.52 -5.13 23.73
N GLY A 566 12.50 -4.26 24.01
CA GLY A 566 13.91 -4.55 23.79
C GLY A 566 14.50 -5.39 24.93
N THR A 567 15.17 -6.47 24.59
CA THR A 567 15.96 -7.29 25.52
C THR A 567 17.43 -6.99 25.31
N PHE A 568 18.12 -6.54 26.36
CA PHE A 568 19.54 -6.16 26.35
C PHE A 568 20.34 -7.24 27.09
N GLU A 569 21.23 -7.95 26.38
CA GLU A 569 22.16 -8.92 26.96
C GLU A 569 23.55 -8.29 27.07
N VAL A 570 24.16 -8.34 28.26
CA VAL A 570 25.50 -7.82 28.55
C VAL A 570 26.45 -8.96 28.89
N THR A 571 27.61 -8.95 28.26
CA THR A 571 28.66 -9.98 28.35
C THR A 571 29.99 -9.36 28.77
N ASP A 572 30.70 -10.01 29.68
CA ASP A 572 32.08 -9.68 30.05
C ASP A 572 33.01 -10.06 28.89
N ASP A 573 33.67 -9.06 28.29
CA ASP A 573 34.37 -9.19 27.00
C ASP A 573 35.61 -10.11 27.09
N ALA A 574 36.21 -10.20 28.28
CA ALA A 574 37.39 -11.03 28.53
C ALA A 574 37.05 -12.51 28.77
N THR A 575 35.87 -12.81 29.31
CA THR A 575 35.45 -14.17 29.68
C THR A 575 34.39 -14.76 28.76
N GLY A 576 33.74 -13.95 27.92
CA GLY A 576 32.62 -14.35 27.06
C GLY A 576 31.35 -14.74 27.83
N LYS A 577 31.27 -14.43 29.13
CA LYS A 577 30.13 -14.79 29.99
C LYS A 577 29.10 -13.67 30.07
N VAL A 578 27.84 -14.01 29.84
CA VAL A 578 26.70 -13.12 30.09
C VAL A 578 26.67 -12.78 31.60
N VAL A 579 26.72 -11.50 31.93
CA VAL A 579 26.67 -10.99 33.32
C VAL A 579 25.26 -10.54 33.73
N THR A 580 24.46 -10.07 32.76
CA THR A 580 23.05 -9.74 32.97
C THR A 580 22.29 -9.69 31.64
N THR A 581 21.00 -10.00 31.69
CA THR A 581 20.03 -9.75 30.62
C THR A 581 18.90 -8.92 31.22
N VAL A 582 18.46 -7.87 30.53
CA VAL A 582 17.48 -6.89 31.07
C VAL A 582 16.50 -6.48 29.97
N ASN A 583 15.20 -6.53 30.25
CA ASN A 583 14.17 -6.09 29.32
C ASN A 583 13.82 -4.62 29.59
N SER A 584 13.61 -3.83 28.52
CA SER A 584 13.08 -2.48 28.61
C SER A 584 11.59 -2.49 28.98
N GLN A 585 11.07 -1.32 29.32
CA GLN A 585 9.63 -1.09 29.11
C GLN A 585 9.29 -1.25 27.63
N LYS A 586 8.04 -1.62 27.32
CA LYS A 586 7.54 -1.60 25.95
C LYS A 586 7.56 -0.16 25.42
N VAL A 587 8.10 0.02 24.22
CA VAL A 587 8.12 1.30 23.49
C VAL A 587 7.43 1.12 22.13
N PRO A 588 6.92 2.16 21.48
CA PRO A 588 6.40 2.03 20.12
C PRO A 588 7.47 1.54 19.14
N GLY A 589 7.07 0.82 18.09
CA GLY A 589 7.94 0.43 16.99
C GLY A 589 8.70 1.63 16.41
N ASN A 590 9.95 1.40 16.03
CA ASN A 590 10.89 2.40 15.50
C ASN A 590 11.29 3.52 16.49
N THR A 591 11.15 3.31 17.81
CA THR A 591 11.60 4.27 18.85
C THR A 591 12.72 3.73 19.75
N THR A 592 13.31 4.59 20.58
CA THR A 592 14.43 4.24 21.47
C THR A 592 13.95 3.51 22.73
N ALA A 593 14.30 2.23 22.86
CA ALA A 593 14.21 1.51 24.12
C ALA A 593 15.46 1.77 24.98
N SER A 594 15.30 1.84 26.30
CA SER A 594 16.43 1.96 27.23
C SER A 594 16.25 1.12 28.50
N VAL A 595 17.38 0.76 29.11
CA VAL A 595 17.48 0.03 30.38
C VAL A 595 18.63 0.58 31.22
N LYS A 596 18.49 0.60 32.55
CA LYS A 596 19.61 0.84 33.46
C LYS A 596 20.15 -0.48 33.98
N ILE A 597 21.47 -0.67 33.93
CA ILE A 597 22.10 -1.92 34.41
C ILE A 597 21.99 -2.03 35.94
N PRO A 598 21.54 -3.18 36.48
CA PRO A 598 21.43 -3.39 37.91
C PRO A 598 22.76 -3.30 38.66
N THR A 599 22.71 -2.81 39.90
CA THR A 599 23.86 -2.72 40.81
C THR A 599 24.54 -4.09 41.00
N GLY A 600 25.88 -4.10 41.07
CA GLY A 600 26.68 -5.30 41.32
C GLY A 600 26.91 -6.20 40.09
N LYS A 601 26.39 -5.84 38.90
CA LYS A 601 26.61 -6.58 37.66
C LYS A 601 27.93 -6.25 36.95
N LEU A 602 28.42 -5.03 37.10
CA LEU A 602 29.61 -4.53 36.43
C LEU A 602 30.72 -4.18 37.43
N THR A 603 31.97 -4.30 37.00
CA THR A 603 33.17 -3.93 37.75
C THR A 603 33.94 -2.86 36.99
N SER A 604 34.50 -1.89 37.71
CA SER A 604 35.39 -0.89 37.14
C SER A 604 36.69 -1.53 36.63
N GLY A 605 37.29 -0.97 35.58
CA GLY A 605 38.49 -1.49 34.92
C GLY A 605 38.23 -2.61 33.91
N LYS A 606 36.98 -2.85 33.51
CA LYS A 606 36.58 -3.92 32.57
C LYS A 606 35.88 -3.42 31.32
N THR A 607 36.12 -4.12 30.22
CA THR A 607 35.33 -4.03 28.98
C THR A 607 34.19 -5.04 29.02
N TYR A 608 33.02 -4.60 28.60
CA TYR A 608 31.83 -5.40 28.37
C TYR A 608 31.38 -5.21 26.93
N SER A 609 30.60 -6.16 26.41
CA SER A 609 29.82 -5.99 25.19
C SER A 609 28.34 -6.13 25.50
N PHE A 610 27.48 -5.47 24.72
CA PHE A 610 26.05 -5.72 24.77
C PHE A 610 25.43 -5.78 23.38
N ARG A 611 24.35 -6.54 23.29
CA ARG A 611 23.54 -6.74 22.08
C ARG A 611 22.06 -6.76 22.43
N THR A 612 21.21 -6.55 21.44
CA THR A 612 19.75 -6.50 21.61
C THR A 612 19.01 -7.53 20.79
N THR A 613 17.80 -7.89 21.25
CA THR A 613 16.76 -8.57 20.48
C THR A 613 15.40 -8.01 20.90
N ALA A 614 14.35 -8.27 20.13
CA ALA A 614 13.06 -7.60 20.28
C ALA A 614 11.87 -8.57 20.35
N PHE A 615 10.79 -8.10 20.95
CA PHE A 615 9.49 -8.79 21.05
C PHE A 615 8.35 -7.79 20.86
N ASP A 616 7.52 -7.98 19.83
CA ASP A 616 6.40 -7.07 19.45
C ASP A 616 5.16 -7.24 20.37
N GLY A 617 5.01 -8.42 21.01
CA GLY A 617 3.82 -8.84 21.77
C GLY A 617 3.28 -10.21 21.34
N THR A 618 3.61 -10.62 20.11
CA THR A 618 3.21 -11.86 19.42
C THR A 618 4.44 -12.71 19.07
N HIS A 619 5.53 -12.09 18.61
CA HIS A 619 6.71 -12.73 18.05
C HIS A 619 8.03 -12.10 18.54
N TYR A 620 9.04 -12.95 18.71
CA TYR A 620 10.42 -12.53 18.92
C TYR A 620 11.14 -12.37 17.59
N THR A 621 12.15 -11.50 17.53
CA THR A 621 13.17 -11.57 16.48
C THR A 621 13.91 -12.92 16.54
N THR A 622 14.30 -13.47 15.39
CA THR A 622 14.99 -14.78 15.29
C THR A 622 16.47 -14.75 15.66
N GLY A 623 17.01 -13.59 16.07
CA GLY A 623 18.43 -13.41 16.34
C GLY A 623 18.70 -12.21 17.25
N TRP A 624 19.98 -11.84 17.33
CA TRP A 624 20.47 -10.70 18.11
C TRP A 624 21.19 -9.71 17.20
N SER A 625 21.28 -8.44 17.63
CA SER A 625 22.09 -7.43 16.97
C SER A 625 23.57 -7.83 16.99
N SER A 626 24.37 -7.21 16.12
CA SER A 626 25.82 -7.15 16.35
C SER A 626 26.09 -6.49 17.71
N PRO A 627 27.00 -7.02 18.52
CA PRO A 627 27.31 -6.45 19.83
C PRO A 627 28.16 -5.18 19.69
N VAL A 628 27.91 -4.19 20.54
CA VAL A 628 28.79 -3.02 20.72
C VAL A 628 29.51 -3.11 22.06
N LYS A 629 30.72 -2.55 22.16
CA LYS A 629 31.54 -2.62 23.37
C LYS A 629 31.45 -1.35 24.21
N PHE A 630 31.59 -1.51 25.52
CA PHE A 630 31.76 -0.39 26.44
C PHE A 630 32.74 -0.71 27.57
N TYR A 631 33.53 0.28 27.98
CA TYR A 631 34.52 0.19 29.04
C TYR A 631 34.04 0.96 30.29
N VAL A 632 34.05 0.28 31.44
CA VAL A 632 33.61 0.82 32.73
C VAL A 632 34.81 1.35 33.50
N ASP A 633 34.84 2.67 33.72
CA ASP A 633 35.92 3.37 34.42
C ASP A 633 35.34 4.38 35.42
N THR A 634 35.06 3.92 36.63
CA THR A 634 34.54 4.78 37.72
C THR A 634 35.55 5.80 38.24
N ALA A 635 36.82 5.75 37.80
CA ALA A 635 37.82 6.76 38.10
C ALA A 635 37.90 7.84 37.00
N TRP A 636 37.24 7.63 35.85
CA TRP A 636 37.19 8.60 34.75
C TRP A 636 36.47 9.88 35.17
N LYS A 637 37.26 10.94 35.30
CA LYS A 637 36.78 12.31 35.34
C LYS A 637 36.66 12.81 33.91
N LEU A 638 35.47 13.26 33.53
CA LEU A 638 35.23 13.90 32.24
C LEU A 638 36.05 15.19 32.16
N THR A 639 36.70 15.41 31.03
CA THR A 639 37.17 16.74 30.64
C THR A 639 35.97 17.67 30.39
N ALA A 640 36.18 18.99 30.39
CA ALA A 640 35.11 19.95 30.10
C ALA A 640 34.42 19.65 28.74
N ALA A 641 35.19 19.31 27.72
CA ALA A 641 34.67 18.99 26.40
C ALA A 641 33.85 17.67 26.38
N GLU A 642 34.31 16.63 27.09
CA GLU A 642 33.53 15.39 27.25
C GLU A 642 32.27 15.59 28.09
N GLN A 643 32.31 16.47 29.10
CA GLN A 643 31.12 16.80 29.90
C GLN A 643 30.05 17.49 29.04
N SER A 644 30.45 18.49 28.24
CA SER A 644 29.54 19.22 27.36
C SER A 644 29.00 18.35 26.21
N LEU A 645 29.81 17.47 25.61
CA LEU A 645 29.32 16.47 24.65
C LEU A 645 28.39 15.42 25.30
N GLY A 646 28.68 15.00 26.53
CA GLY A 646 27.85 14.03 27.25
C GLY A 646 26.44 14.55 27.55
N LEU A 647 26.33 15.85 27.85
CA LEU A 647 25.05 16.54 28.01
C LEU A 647 24.30 16.64 26.67
N ALA A 648 24.99 17.07 25.60
CA ALA A 648 24.43 17.09 24.24
C ALA A 648 23.84 15.72 23.84
N ASN A 649 24.61 14.64 23.97
CA ASN A 649 24.18 13.27 23.61
C ASN A 649 23.04 12.72 24.49
N SER A 650 22.88 13.23 25.71
CA SER A 650 21.84 12.75 26.63
C SER A 650 20.45 13.21 26.20
N TYR A 651 20.31 14.44 25.71
CA TYR A 651 19.01 15.04 25.34
C TYR A 651 18.68 15.00 23.84
N SER A 652 19.67 14.82 22.96
CA SER A 652 19.44 14.79 21.50
C SER A 652 18.95 13.44 20.95
N GLU A 653 18.99 12.36 21.76
CA GLU A 653 18.66 10.97 21.37
C GLU A 653 19.22 10.50 20.02
N ALA A 654 20.38 11.05 19.67
CA ALA A 654 20.82 11.16 18.29
C ALA A 654 21.33 9.84 17.71
N ALA A 655 20.41 9.07 17.12
CA ALA A 655 20.67 7.95 16.22
C ALA A 655 21.27 8.39 14.87
N ASP A 656 21.23 9.69 14.58
CA ASP A 656 21.52 10.33 13.30
C ASP A 656 22.91 10.99 13.23
N ILE A 657 23.75 10.90 14.27
CA ILE A 657 25.11 11.48 14.24
C ILE A 657 25.99 10.63 13.32
N THR A 658 26.66 11.28 12.37
CA THR A 658 27.73 10.66 11.59
C THR A 658 29.10 11.02 12.16
N ALA A 659 30.05 10.09 12.10
CA ALA A 659 31.43 10.38 12.44
C ALA A 659 32.09 11.18 11.32
N ALA A 660 32.90 12.17 11.68
CA ALA A 660 33.77 12.84 10.72
C ALA A 660 34.68 11.83 10.01
N THR A 661 34.69 11.85 8.68
CA THR A 661 35.50 10.96 7.85
C THR A 661 36.92 11.49 7.66
N SER A 662 37.13 12.80 7.82
CA SER A 662 38.42 13.47 7.69
C SER A 662 38.46 14.82 8.42
N SER A 663 39.63 15.46 8.42
CA SER A 663 39.86 16.84 8.85
C SER A 663 40.98 17.46 8.01
N ASP A 664 41.06 18.79 7.96
CA ASP A 664 42.12 19.54 7.28
C ASP A 664 42.55 20.76 8.10
N ASP A 665 43.39 21.64 7.53
CA ASP A 665 43.89 22.85 8.22
C ASP A 665 42.78 23.86 8.59
N LYS A 666 41.61 23.76 7.95
CA LYS A 666 40.46 24.67 8.11
C LYS A 666 39.35 24.05 8.95
N TYR A 667 39.02 22.77 8.69
CA TYR A 667 37.92 22.04 9.29
C TYR A 667 38.42 20.95 10.25
N ALA A 668 37.98 21.05 11.52
CA ALA A 668 38.23 20.07 12.57
C ALA A 668 37.53 18.74 12.33
N ALA A 669 36.37 18.79 11.66
CA ALA A 669 35.60 17.64 11.25
C ALA A 669 35.00 17.90 9.87
N ILE A 670 35.20 16.97 8.95
CA ILE A 670 34.52 16.91 7.65
C ILE A 670 33.73 15.60 7.65
N ALA A 671 32.40 15.71 7.54
CA ALA A 671 31.50 14.59 7.34
C ALA A 671 30.95 14.66 5.92
N ALA A 672 31.31 13.66 5.09
CA ALA A 672 30.71 13.47 3.78
C ALA A 672 29.60 12.42 3.86
N THR A 673 28.47 12.70 3.22
CA THR A 673 27.34 11.78 3.04
C THR A 673 27.06 11.62 1.55
N ASP A 674 26.16 10.73 1.16
CA ASP A 674 25.83 10.49 -0.26
C ASP A 674 25.19 11.73 -0.94
N GLU A 675 24.69 12.70 -0.16
CA GLU A 675 24.03 13.91 -0.67
C GLU A 675 24.80 15.21 -0.37
N ASN A 676 25.47 15.32 0.79
CA ASN A 676 25.99 16.60 1.28
C ASN A 676 27.38 16.45 1.95
N ILE A 677 28.14 17.56 2.03
CA ILE A 677 29.39 17.63 2.82
C ILE A 677 29.24 18.69 3.92
N VAL A 678 29.53 18.30 5.17
CA VAL A 678 29.45 19.17 6.36
C VAL A 678 30.86 19.40 6.92
N GLY A 679 31.39 20.60 6.73
CA GLY A 679 32.68 21.03 7.29
C GLY A 679 32.50 21.88 8.55
N VAL A 680 33.01 21.40 9.69
CA VAL A 680 32.97 22.09 10.99
C VAL A 680 34.37 22.68 11.29
N PRO A 681 34.51 23.99 11.54
CA PRO A 681 35.81 24.66 11.57
C PRO A 681 36.66 24.34 12.81
N TRP A 682 37.99 24.53 12.74
CA TRP A 682 38.83 24.53 13.94
C TRP A 682 38.62 25.75 14.82
N ASN A 683 38.41 26.92 14.22
CA ASN A 683 38.21 28.17 14.94
C ASN A 683 36.72 28.41 15.20
N GLY A 684 36.33 28.58 16.47
CA GLY A 684 34.98 29.00 16.84
C GLY A 684 34.72 30.48 16.53
N GLU A 685 35.69 31.35 16.85
CA GLU A 685 35.51 32.80 16.79
C GLU A 685 35.36 33.28 15.33
N GLY A 686 34.14 33.67 14.94
CA GLY A 686 33.81 34.04 13.57
C GLY A 686 33.82 32.86 12.58
N GLY A 687 33.94 31.62 13.07
CA GLY A 687 33.86 30.41 12.28
C GLY A 687 32.44 30.13 11.79
N THR A 688 32.34 29.40 10.67
CA THR A 688 31.06 28.91 10.14
C THR A 688 31.14 27.43 9.81
N ILE A 689 30.12 26.67 10.20
CA ILE A 689 29.85 25.33 9.66
C ILE A 689 29.43 25.51 8.19
N ASP A 690 30.04 24.73 7.30
CA ASP A 690 29.84 24.80 5.86
C ASP A 690 29.08 23.56 5.40
N VAL A 691 27.80 23.72 5.06
CA VAL A 691 26.92 22.64 4.58
C VAL A 691 26.81 22.77 3.07
N GLN A 692 27.55 21.94 2.34
CA GLN A 692 27.64 21.96 0.89
C GLN A 692 26.67 20.93 0.29
N ASN A 693 25.79 21.39 -0.61
CA ASN A 693 24.89 20.55 -1.39
C ASN A 693 24.39 21.28 -2.65
N ASP A 694 23.83 20.53 -3.61
CA ASP A 694 23.47 21.02 -4.95
C ASP A 694 22.27 22.00 -4.98
N LYS A 695 21.44 22.06 -3.93
CA LYS A 695 20.19 22.85 -3.91
C LYS A 695 20.28 24.13 -3.08
N MET A 696 20.96 24.07 -1.94
CA MET A 696 21.19 25.19 -1.02
C MET A 696 22.50 24.99 -0.22
N PRO A 697 23.67 25.34 -0.78
CA PRO A 697 24.88 25.46 0.03
C PRO A 697 24.68 26.56 1.09
N THR A 698 24.88 26.21 2.37
CA THR A 698 24.57 27.08 3.51
C THR A 698 25.74 27.14 4.49
N LYS A 699 26.07 28.35 4.93
CA LYS A 699 26.97 28.56 6.06
C LYS A 699 26.19 28.91 7.32
N LEU A 700 26.46 28.23 8.43
CA LEU A 700 25.88 28.46 9.75
C LEU A 700 26.94 29.01 10.69
N GLY A 701 26.65 30.09 11.41
CA GLY A 701 27.54 30.64 12.43
C GLY A 701 27.55 29.83 13.71
N LEU A 702 28.63 29.95 14.49
CA LEU A 702 28.77 29.32 15.80
C LEU A 702 28.52 30.36 16.91
N PRO A 703 27.30 30.45 17.49
CA PRO A 703 27.05 31.36 18.61
C PRO A 703 27.95 31.01 19.80
N ALA A 704 28.49 32.02 20.48
CA ALA A 704 29.30 31.90 21.71
C ALA A 704 30.56 31.00 21.65
N ALA A 705 30.93 30.44 20.48
CA ALA A 705 32.18 29.72 20.31
C ALA A 705 33.35 30.72 20.18
N ASP A 706 34.15 30.84 21.23
CA ASP A 706 35.27 31.79 21.37
C ASP A 706 36.66 31.11 21.38
N SER A 707 36.69 29.80 21.17
CA SER A 707 37.87 28.96 21.36
C SER A 707 38.16 28.05 20.17
N LYS A 708 39.29 27.32 20.24
CA LYS A 708 39.61 26.28 19.27
C LYS A 708 38.82 25.01 19.59
N GLY A 709 38.14 24.45 18.59
CA GLY A 709 37.35 23.23 18.72
C GLY A 709 38.21 22.01 19.10
N THR A 710 37.68 21.20 20.01
CA THR A 710 38.21 19.89 20.41
C THR A 710 37.38 18.78 19.74
N VAL A 711 38.03 17.90 18.99
CA VAL A 711 37.34 16.80 18.28
C VAL A 711 37.16 15.60 19.20
N ILE A 712 35.93 15.13 19.37
CA ILE A 712 35.60 13.95 20.18
C ILE A 712 34.58 13.08 19.42
N GLY A 713 35.02 11.89 18.97
CA GLY A 713 34.15 10.92 18.29
C GLY A 713 33.47 11.46 17.03
N GLY A 714 34.13 12.35 16.27
CA GLY A 714 33.57 13.01 15.09
C GLY A 714 32.77 14.30 15.36
N ASN A 715 32.45 14.59 16.62
CA ASN A 715 31.84 15.85 17.06
C ASN A 715 32.94 16.89 17.31
N VAL A 716 32.60 18.18 17.25
CA VAL A 716 33.51 19.28 17.63
C VAL A 716 32.92 20.03 18.82
N VAL A 717 33.71 20.18 19.88
CA VAL A 717 33.31 20.87 21.11
C VAL A 717 34.18 22.10 21.32
N TYR A 718 33.56 23.28 21.41
CA TYR A 718 34.21 24.54 21.74
C TYR A 718 33.92 24.84 23.21
N THR A 719 34.92 24.60 24.06
CA THR A 719 34.82 24.93 25.48
C THR A 719 35.27 26.37 25.71
N SER A 720 34.43 27.18 26.37
CA SER A 720 34.77 28.55 26.77
C SER A 720 35.10 28.64 28.27
N THR A 721 35.85 29.66 28.68
CA THR A 721 35.93 30.09 30.09
C THR A 721 34.69 30.87 30.53
N GLY A 722 33.92 31.38 29.56
CA GLY A 722 32.62 31.98 29.75
C GLY A 722 31.51 30.96 30.06
N PRO A 723 30.26 31.45 30.23
CA PRO A 723 29.16 30.68 30.80
C PRO A 723 28.47 29.70 29.84
N VAL A 724 29.01 29.49 28.64
CA VAL A 724 28.40 28.67 27.56
C VAL A 724 29.49 27.84 26.89
N ASP A 725 29.22 26.58 26.54
CA ASP A 725 30.01 25.82 25.55
C ASP A 725 29.17 25.53 24.30
N THR A 726 29.82 25.26 23.17
CA THR A 726 29.17 24.88 21.90
C THR A 726 29.57 23.46 21.49
N VAL A 727 28.60 22.63 21.13
CA VAL A 727 28.81 21.26 20.62
C VAL A 727 28.21 21.18 19.21
N VAL A 728 29.02 20.79 18.23
CA VAL A 728 28.57 20.61 16.83
C VAL A 728 28.63 19.13 16.47
N GLN A 729 27.50 18.62 15.98
CA GLN A 729 27.30 17.24 15.56
C GLN A 729 26.84 17.21 14.09
N PRO A 730 27.67 16.74 13.14
CA PRO A 730 27.23 16.43 11.78
C PRO A 730 26.24 15.26 11.79
N THR A 731 25.23 15.27 10.90
CA THR A 731 24.26 14.18 10.79
C THR A 731 24.46 13.32 9.54
N VAL A 732 23.99 12.08 9.57
CA VAL A 732 24.04 11.11 8.43
C VAL A 732 23.29 11.61 7.20
N ASP A 733 22.27 12.46 7.39
CA ASP A 733 21.53 13.12 6.31
C ASP A 733 22.24 14.38 5.79
N GLY A 734 23.46 14.67 6.28
CA GLY A 734 24.27 15.80 5.85
C GLY A 734 23.77 17.16 6.34
N GLY A 735 23.01 17.17 7.45
CA GLY A 735 22.66 18.36 8.21
C GLY A 735 23.65 18.63 9.34
N SER A 736 23.32 19.58 10.23
CA SER A 736 24.15 19.88 11.40
C SER A 736 23.32 20.29 12.61
N ARG A 737 23.63 19.69 13.75
CA ARG A 737 23.08 20.02 15.07
C ARG A 737 24.13 20.81 15.86
N THR A 738 23.78 22.03 16.26
CA THR A 738 24.63 22.92 17.05
C THR A 738 23.96 23.16 18.39
N LEU A 739 24.48 22.54 19.45
CA LEU A 739 23.92 22.57 20.79
C LEU A 739 24.73 23.50 21.68
N GLN A 740 24.07 24.40 22.40
CA GLN A 740 24.71 25.25 23.41
C GLN A 740 24.49 24.66 24.80
N ILE A 741 25.57 24.60 25.59
CA ILE A 741 25.57 24.11 26.97
C ILE A 741 25.72 25.30 27.91
N ILE A 742 24.60 25.83 28.39
CA ILE A 742 24.54 26.97 29.30
C ILE A 742 24.92 26.50 30.71
N LYS A 743 26.03 26.99 31.25
CA LYS A 743 26.63 26.48 32.50
C LYS A 743 26.06 27.09 33.77
N ASN A 744 25.54 28.32 33.70
CA ASN A 744 25.03 29.08 34.84
C ASN A 744 24.25 30.33 34.38
N SER A 745 23.63 31.02 35.35
CA SER A 745 22.77 32.19 35.17
C SER A 745 23.45 33.49 34.74
N THR A 746 24.78 33.53 34.59
CA THR A 746 25.49 34.69 34.01
C THR A 746 25.54 34.66 32.47
N ALA A 747 25.03 33.59 31.87
CA ALA A 747 24.94 33.46 30.42
C ALA A 747 23.99 34.49 29.79
N PRO A 748 24.21 34.85 28.51
CA PRO A 748 23.22 35.61 27.76
C PRO A 748 21.92 34.81 27.61
N HIS A 749 20.80 35.51 27.48
CA HIS A 749 19.51 34.89 27.15
C HIS A 749 19.30 34.72 25.65
N ASP A 750 20.02 35.48 24.82
CA ASP A 750 19.90 35.48 23.36
C ASP A 750 21.15 34.86 22.69
N TYR A 751 20.92 33.92 21.77
CA TYR A 751 21.97 33.16 21.06
C TYR A 751 21.82 33.32 19.54
N GLU A 752 22.76 34.02 18.89
CA GLU A 752 22.67 34.35 17.46
C GLU A 752 23.42 33.36 16.54
N THR A 753 22.67 32.50 15.84
CA THR A 753 23.18 31.68 14.73
C THR A 753 23.00 32.41 13.41
N SER A 754 24.09 32.89 12.79
CA SER A 754 24.00 33.45 11.43
C SER A 754 23.75 32.33 10.41
N PHE A 755 23.01 32.61 9.34
CA PHE A 755 22.80 31.65 8.26
C PHE A 755 22.62 32.33 6.89
N THR A 756 22.94 31.62 5.81
CA THR A 756 22.84 32.17 4.45
C THR A 756 21.44 31.95 3.87
N VAL A 757 20.77 33.02 3.45
CA VAL A 757 19.52 32.96 2.67
C VAL A 757 19.86 33.20 1.19
N PRO A 758 19.59 32.26 0.27
CA PRO A 758 19.85 32.47 -1.16
C PRO A 758 19.06 33.63 -1.77
N ALA A 759 19.62 34.22 -2.84
CA ALA A 759 18.92 35.24 -3.61
C ALA A 759 17.61 34.66 -4.18
N GLY A 760 16.50 35.40 -4.04
CA GLY A 760 15.18 34.89 -4.40
C GLY A 760 14.49 34.04 -3.33
N MET A 761 15.08 33.89 -2.14
CA MET A 761 14.46 33.23 -0.98
C MET A 761 14.28 34.19 0.21
N LYS A 762 13.61 33.70 1.26
CA LYS A 762 13.40 34.36 2.56
C LYS A 762 13.29 33.31 3.67
N ALA A 763 13.74 33.67 4.87
CA ALA A 763 13.44 32.89 6.07
C ALA A 763 12.07 33.29 6.64
N VAL A 764 11.30 32.30 7.09
CA VAL A 764 9.96 32.46 7.66
C VAL A 764 9.91 31.68 8.97
N ALA A 765 9.60 32.39 10.06
CA ALA A 765 9.31 31.79 11.36
C ALA A 765 7.83 31.41 11.46
N HIS A 766 7.56 30.36 12.20
CA HIS A 766 6.31 29.62 12.17
C HIS A 766 5.66 29.60 13.58
N ASP A 767 4.32 29.62 13.69
CA ASP A 767 3.58 29.82 14.97
C ASP A 767 3.99 28.91 16.14
N ASP A 768 4.50 27.73 15.83
CA ASP A 768 4.95 26.72 16.77
C ASP A 768 6.46 26.86 17.11
N GLY A 769 7.24 27.60 16.33
CA GLY A 769 8.56 28.08 16.69
C GLY A 769 9.70 27.77 15.72
N SER A 770 9.53 26.88 14.73
CA SER A 770 10.62 26.59 13.78
C SER A 770 10.75 27.66 12.69
N VAL A 771 11.82 27.57 11.89
CA VAL A 771 12.10 28.50 10.79
C VAL A 771 12.38 27.73 9.52
N SER A 772 11.67 28.02 8.42
CA SER A 772 11.99 27.50 7.08
C SER A 772 12.54 28.59 6.17
N VAL A 773 13.45 28.22 5.28
CA VAL A 773 13.88 29.04 4.14
C VAL A 773 13.07 28.65 2.91
N LEU A 774 12.44 29.64 2.29
CA LEU A 774 11.40 29.49 1.25
C LEU A 774 11.67 30.42 0.06
N PRO A 775 11.35 30.04 -1.18
CA PRO A 775 11.27 30.91 -2.33
C PRO A 775 10.39 32.15 -2.10
N ASN A 776 10.72 33.23 -2.81
CA ASN A 776 9.94 34.45 -2.86
C ASN A 776 8.74 34.36 -3.81
N ASP A 777 8.69 33.35 -4.67
CA ASP A 777 7.55 33.03 -5.54
C ASP A 777 6.44 32.22 -4.83
N ASP A 778 5.39 31.85 -5.57
CA ASP A 778 4.24 31.10 -5.06
C ASP A 778 4.45 29.57 -4.97
N SER A 779 5.60 29.02 -5.39
CA SER A 779 5.87 27.56 -5.38
C SER A 779 5.87 26.98 -3.96
N LYS A 780 6.36 27.77 -2.98
CA LYS A 780 6.37 27.46 -1.54
C LYS A 780 7.09 26.16 -1.15
N GLU A 781 7.92 25.61 -2.03
CA GLU A 781 8.78 24.48 -1.72
C GLU A 781 9.94 24.97 -0.85
N GLU A 782 10.06 24.44 0.38
CA GLU A 782 11.11 24.85 1.29
C GLU A 782 12.48 24.39 0.75
N ALA A 783 13.56 25.12 1.03
CA ALA A 783 14.91 24.80 0.60
C ALA A 783 15.91 24.51 1.76
N GLY A 784 15.55 24.87 3.00
CA GLY A 784 16.26 24.50 4.24
C GLY A 784 15.44 24.86 5.47
N PHE A 785 15.74 24.31 6.66
CA PHE A 785 15.04 24.68 7.90
C PHE A 785 15.82 24.45 9.19
N PHE A 786 15.44 25.21 10.23
CA PHE A 786 15.70 24.93 11.63
C PHE A 786 14.47 24.31 12.28
N GLU A 787 14.67 23.40 13.24
CA GLU A 787 13.60 22.73 13.99
C GLU A 787 12.91 23.61 15.04
N ALA A 788 12.00 23.01 15.81
CA ALA A 788 11.49 23.56 17.06
C ALA A 788 12.65 23.93 18.00
N PRO A 789 12.70 25.17 18.55
CA PRO A 789 13.62 25.44 19.63
C PRO A 789 13.21 24.58 20.83
N TRP A 790 14.18 23.94 21.47
CA TRP A 790 13.98 23.23 22.72
C TRP A 790 15.12 23.54 23.69
N ALA A 791 14.82 23.44 24.98
CA ALA A 791 15.79 23.64 26.04
C ALA A 791 15.52 22.66 27.18
N LYS A 792 16.55 21.95 27.64
CA LYS A 792 16.46 20.96 28.72
C LYS A 792 17.39 21.32 29.87
N ASP A 793 16.86 21.35 31.09
CA ASP A 793 17.65 21.56 32.31
C ASP A 793 18.44 20.31 32.73
N ALA A 794 19.25 20.44 33.79
CA ALA A 794 20.10 19.37 34.30
C ALA A 794 19.35 18.11 34.80
N GLN A 795 18.03 18.18 34.99
CA GLN A 795 17.16 17.07 35.36
C GLN A 795 16.31 16.57 34.16
N GLY A 796 16.40 17.23 33.00
CA GLY A 796 15.66 16.91 31.78
C GLY A 796 14.27 17.55 31.69
N ASN A 797 13.95 18.51 32.56
CA ASN A 797 12.73 19.30 32.44
C ASN A 797 12.86 20.30 31.28
N ASP A 798 11.74 20.65 30.66
CA ASP A 798 11.71 21.69 29.63
C ASP A 798 11.90 23.09 30.23
N VAL A 799 12.78 23.88 29.60
CA VAL A 799 13.00 25.30 29.87
C VAL A 799 12.33 26.12 28.75
N PRO A 800 11.61 27.22 29.02
CA PRO A 800 10.99 28.00 27.95
C PRO A 800 12.03 28.62 27.02
N THR A 801 11.82 28.47 25.70
CA THR A 801 12.70 29.00 24.66
C THR A 801 11.92 29.32 23.38
N SER A 802 12.43 30.24 22.56
CA SER A 802 11.80 30.62 21.28
C SER A 802 12.83 31.09 20.24
N TYR A 803 12.49 31.01 18.95
CA TYR A 803 13.28 31.58 17.86
C TYR A 803 12.73 32.90 17.35
N LYS A 804 13.65 33.78 16.95
CA LYS A 804 13.37 35.02 16.20
C LYS A 804 14.35 35.16 15.05
N VAL A 805 13.85 35.46 13.85
CA VAL A 805 14.69 35.75 12.69
C VAL A 805 14.96 37.25 12.60
N VAL A 806 16.23 37.64 12.46
CA VAL A 806 16.67 39.04 12.29
C VAL A 806 17.60 39.13 11.08
N GLY A 807 17.03 39.38 9.90
CA GLY A 807 17.76 39.32 8.64
C GLY A 807 18.30 37.92 8.38
N ASN A 808 19.63 37.79 8.27
CA ASN A 808 20.35 36.52 8.06
C ASN A 808 20.83 35.88 9.40
N LYS A 809 20.06 36.06 10.48
CA LYS A 809 20.35 35.50 11.81
C LYS A 809 19.11 34.84 12.42
N LEU A 810 19.30 33.67 13.01
CA LEU A 810 18.38 32.99 13.90
C LEU A 810 18.81 33.29 15.33
N VAL A 811 17.94 33.91 16.12
CA VAL A 811 18.20 34.23 17.53
C VAL A 811 17.35 33.30 18.39
N GLN A 812 17.98 32.47 19.22
CA GLN A 812 17.28 31.70 20.26
C GLN A 812 17.23 32.51 21.55
N HIS A 813 16.03 32.76 22.07
CA HIS A 813 15.84 33.28 23.42
C HIS A 813 15.60 32.12 24.39
N VAL A 814 16.16 32.17 25.60
CA VAL A 814 15.98 31.15 26.65
C VAL A 814 15.68 31.79 28.00
N GLU A 815 14.55 31.43 28.60
CA GLU A 815 14.10 31.99 29.87
C GLU A 815 14.62 31.15 31.05
N PHE A 816 15.69 31.62 31.68
CA PHE A 816 16.23 31.06 32.91
C PHE A 816 16.45 32.15 33.97
N ALA A 817 16.59 31.76 35.23
CA ALA A 817 16.83 32.66 36.35
C ALA A 817 18.02 32.17 37.19
N ALA A 818 18.42 32.96 38.20
CA ALA A 818 19.49 32.59 39.11
C ALA A 818 19.25 31.26 39.87
N GLY A 819 17.99 30.85 40.03
CA GLY A 819 17.59 29.57 40.65
C GLY A 819 17.29 28.44 39.67
N SER A 820 17.45 28.64 38.35
CA SER A 820 17.29 27.57 37.36
C SER A 820 18.34 26.48 37.53
N GLN A 821 18.03 25.27 37.07
CA GLN A 821 18.92 24.13 37.19
C GLN A 821 19.88 24.08 36.01
N PHE A 822 21.17 24.27 36.28
CA PHE A 822 22.22 24.26 35.26
C PHE A 822 23.06 22.97 35.35
N PRO A 823 23.62 22.48 34.23
CA PRO A 823 23.59 23.10 32.90
C PRO A 823 22.25 22.95 32.17
N ILE A 824 21.94 23.91 31.29
CA ILE A 824 20.80 23.86 30.36
C ILE A 824 21.33 23.61 28.95
N VAL A 825 20.80 22.62 28.25
CA VAL A 825 21.14 22.31 26.85
C VAL A 825 20.07 22.86 25.94
N ILE A 826 20.47 23.62 24.92
CA ILE A 826 19.59 24.16 23.87
C ILE A 826 20.11 23.79 22.48
N ASP A 827 19.26 23.86 21.45
CA ASP A 827 19.61 23.72 20.03
C ASP A 827 20.11 25.06 19.41
N PRO A 828 20.24 25.28 18.06
CA PRO A 828 19.48 24.75 16.92
C PRO A 828 19.98 23.48 16.21
N SER A 829 19.04 22.77 15.57
CA SER A 829 19.32 21.77 14.52
C SER A 829 18.93 22.29 13.12
N TRP A 830 19.87 22.29 12.17
CA TRP A 830 19.66 22.67 10.75
C TRP A 830 19.56 21.45 9.84
N TRP A 831 18.63 21.52 8.90
CA TRP A 831 18.25 20.43 8.02
C TRP A 831 17.94 20.93 6.59
N SER A 832 18.28 20.14 5.57
CA SER A 832 17.85 20.37 4.18
C SER A 832 16.41 19.86 3.96
N THR A 833 15.75 20.23 2.87
CA THR A 833 14.29 20.04 2.72
C THR A 833 13.83 18.79 1.99
N ALA A 834 14.75 17.88 1.65
CA ALA A 834 14.40 16.46 1.50
C ALA A 834 13.68 15.92 2.77
N TRP A 835 13.97 16.53 3.93
CA TRP A 835 13.55 16.06 5.25
C TRP A 835 12.23 16.65 5.75
N LYS A 836 11.86 17.92 5.51
CA LYS A 836 10.74 18.56 6.26
C LYS A 836 9.33 18.07 5.88
N ILE A 837 9.10 17.83 4.59
CA ILE A 837 7.86 17.20 4.10
C ILE A 837 7.74 15.78 4.65
N THR A 838 8.88 15.10 4.79
CA THR A 838 9.00 13.73 5.30
C THR A 838 8.76 13.70 6.82
N LYS A 839 9.40 14.58 7.60
CA LYS A 839 9.22 14.70 9.06
C LYS A 839 7.81 15.11 9.49
N CYS A 840 7.22 16.17 8.96
CA CYS A 840 5.85 16.52 9.38
C CYS A 840 4.83 15.46 8.91
N ALA A 841 4.99 14.86 7.72
CA ALA A 841 4.15 13.72 7.34
C ALA A 841 4.34 12.53 8.31
N ALA A 842 5.58 12.22 8.68
CA ALA A 842 5.92 11.18 9.65
C ALA A 842 5.39 11.50 11.06
N SER A 843 5.38 12.75 11.52
CA SER A 843 4.88 13.10 12.86
C SER A 843 3.36 13.28 12.93
N ILE A 844 2.70 13.63 11.82
CA ILE A 844 1.24 13.50 11.70
C ILE A 844 0.86 12.02 11.73
N ALA A 845 1.66 11.15 11.10
CA ALA A 845 1.57 9.71 11.26
C ALA A 845 1.82 9.30 12.74
N SER A 846 2.94 9.65 13.37
CA SER A 846 3.26 9.30 14.76
C SER A 846 2.29 9.84 15.81
N PHE A 847 1.55 10.93 15.55
CA PHE A 847 0.43 11.34 16.43
C PHE A 847 -0.79 10.42 16.29
N ILE A 848 -1.04 9.91 15.09
CA ILE A 848 -2.11 8.97 14.80
C ILE A 848 -1.77 7.56 15.30
N TYR A 849 -0.48 7.21 15.31
CA TYR A 849 0.03 5.87 15.64
C TYR A 849 0.57 5.74 17.08
N GLY A 850 1.13 6.81 17.64
CA GLY A 850 1.82 6.78 18.94
C GLY A 850 0.94 6.96 20.18
N TRP A 851 -0.37 7.23 20.06
CA TRP A 851 -1.20 7.58 21.23
C TRP A 851 -2.70 7.27 21.10
N THR A 852 -3.12 6.03 21.37
CA THR A 852 -4.48 5.74 21.88
C THR A 852 -4.50 4.66 22.97
N PRO A 853 -4.14 4.98 24.23
CA PRO A 853 -4.56 4.18 25.37
C PRO A 853 -6.09 4.23 25.54
N GLN A 854 -6.65 3.13 26.02
CA GLN A 854 -8.04 3.01 26.46
C GLN A 854 -8.33 4.09 27.52
N GLY A 855 -9.20 5.07 27.20
CA GLY A 855 -9.49 6.23 28.06
C GLY A 855 -9.10 7.60 27.49
N SER A 856 -8.55 7.66 26.27
CA SER A 856 -8.18 8.92 25.60
C SER A 856 -9.38 9.88 25.43
N SER A 857 -9.15 11.20 25.62
CA SER A 857 -10.21 12.19 25.46
C SER A 857 -10.71 12.24 24.02
N LYS A 858 -12.01 12.44 23.86
CA LYS A 858 -12.70 12.33 22.57
C LYS A 858 -12.17 13.36 21.52
N LYS A 859 -11.43 14.39 21.95
CA LYS A 859 -10.72 15.44 21.15
C LYS A 859 -9.83 14.85 20.07
N ILE A 860 -9.08 13.83 20.47
CA ILE A 860 -8.00 13.24 19.70
C ILE A 860 -8.58 12.39 18.55
N ILE A 861 -9.64 11.63 18.83
CA ILE A 861 -10.23 10.67 17.88
C ILE A 861 -10.86 11.38 16.67
N VAL A 862 -11.43 12.57 16.86
CA VAL A 862 -12.00 13.41 15.80
C VAL A 862 -10.93 13.98 14.88
N ALA A 863 -9.81 14.44 15.46
CA ALA A 863 -8.65 14.92 14.73
C ALA A 863 -8.07 13.81 13.84
N VAL A 864 -7.84 12.62 14.41
CA VAL A 864 -7.36 11.42 13.69
C VAL A 864 -8.22 11.11 12.46
N ARG A 865 -9.56 11.12 12.58
CA ARG A 865 -10.46 10.80 11.45
C ARG A 865 -10.40 11.81 10.31
N LEU A 866 -10.34 13.10 10.63
CA LEU A 866 -10.28 14.15 9.62
C LEU A 866 -8.93 14.16 8.89
N ILE A 867 -7.83 13.83 9.58
CA ILE A 867 -6.52 13.63 8.96
C ILE A 867 -6.55 12.42 8.01
N LYS A 868 -7.03 11.24 8.46
CA LYS A 868 -7.09 10.01 7.62
C LYS A 868 -7.90 10.23 6.34
N LYS A 869 -8.99 11.01 6.39
CA LYS A 869 -9.82 11.35 5.23
C LYS A 869 -9.16 12.32 4.23
N ILE A 870 -8.18 13.11 4.66
CA ILE A 870 -7.53 14.15 3.84
C ILE A 870 -6.16 13.66 3.33
N GLY A 871 -5.50 12.76 4.05
CA GLY A 871 -4.17 12.21 3.77
C GLY A 871 -3.06 13.04 4.42
N PHE A 872 -2.00 12.40 4.92
CA PHE A 872 -1.01 13.04 5.82
C PHE A 872 -0.29 14.24 5.18
N LYS A 873 0.25 14.10 3.96
CA LYS A 873 0.88 15.22 3.21
C LYS A 873 -0.10 16.35 2.84
N LYS A 874 -1.37 16.03 2.58
CA LYS A 874 -2.42 17.04 2.29
C LYS A 874 -2.89 17.75 3.56
N THR A 875 -2.94 17.05 4.69
CA THR A 875 -3.22 17.61 6.02
C THR A 875 -2.07 18.51 6.47
N ALA A 876 -0.83 18.09 6.29
CA ALA A 876 0.36 18.92 6.47
C ALA A 876 0.24 20.23 5.65
N LYS A 877 -0.09 20.14 4.35
CA LYS A 877 -0.37 21.32 3.50
C LYS A 877 -1.59 22.13 3.95
N LEU A 878 -2.61 21.52 4.58
CA LEU A 878 -3.79 22.21 5.12
C LEU A 878 -3.45 23.02 6.38
N ILE A 879 -2.68 22.43 7.29
CA ILE A 879 -2.11 23.08 8.49
C ILE A 879 -1.23 24.26 8.03
N GLN A 880 -0.31 24.02 7.09
CA GLN A 880 0.49 25.08 6.45
C GLN A 880 -0.37 26.19 5.81
N THR A 881 -1.53 25.85 5.23
CA THR A 881 -2.43 26.83 4.59
C THR A 881 -3.22 27.67 5.59
N TRP A 882 -3.65 27.05 6.71
CA TRP A 882 -4.25 27.73 7.87
C TRP A 882 -3.29 28.76 8.47
N LYS A 883 -2.05 28.32 8.71
CA LYS A 883 -0.96 29.09 9.31
C LYS A 883 -0.55 30.28 8.46
N LYS A 884 -0.47 30.08 7.14
CA LYS A 884 -0.27 31.14 6.12
C LYS A 884 -1.50 32.06 5.93
N ARG A 885 -2.48 32.03 6.84
CA ARG A 885 -3.70 32.88 6.94
C ARG A 885 -4.52 33.05 5.65
N ARG A 886 -4.40 32.14 4.68
CA ARG A 886 -5.26 32.13 3.48
C ARG A 886 -6.67 31.65 3.87
N LYS A 887 -7.72 32.18 3.23
CA LYS A 887 -9.12 31.89 3.60
C LYS A 887 -9.43 30.40 3.53
N LEU A 888 -9.70 29.79 4.68
CA LEU A 888 -10.18 28.40 4.78
C LEU A 888 -11.71 28.32 4.88
N THR A 889 -12.24 27.20 4.37
CA THR A 889 -13.63 26.78 4.59
C THR A 889 -13.92 26.60 6.10
N ALA A 890 -15.20 26.55 6.47
CA ALA A 890 -15.58 26.32 7.86
C ALA A 890 -15.04 24.97 8.40
N ASP A 891 -15.07 23.93 7.56
CA ASP A 891 -14.54 22.61 7.90
C ASP A 891 -13.02 22.63 8.04
N GLY A 892 -12.30 23.30 7.12
CA GLY A 892 -10.84 23.47 7.20
C GLY A 892 -10.37 24.13 8.51
N ARG A 893 -11.16 25.03 9.08
CA ARG A 893 -10.88 25.63 10.40
C ARG A 893 -11.14 24.68 11.56
N LYS A 894 -12.20 23.87 11.51
CA LYS A 894 -12.48 22.84 12.52
C LYS A 894 -11.41 21.74 12.54
N ILE A 895 -10.95 21.33 11.36
CA ILE A 895 -9.87 20.35 11.19
C ILE A 895 -8.60 20.83 11.91
N VAL A 896 -8.10 22.02 11.57
CA VAL A 896 -6.81 22.48 12.12
C VAL A 896 -6.91 22.81 13.62
N ALA A 897 -8.05 23.33 14.10
CA ALA A 897 -8.28 23.55 15.53
C ALA A 897 -8.27 22.25 16.38
N ALA A 898 -8.73 21.13 15.82
CA ALA A 898 -8.71 19.83 16.51
C ALA A 898 -7.31 19.20 16.55
N ILE A 899 -6.46 19.47 15.55
CA ILE A 899 -5.12 18.88 15.40
C ILE A 899 -4.06 19.70 16.13
N MET A 900 -4.16 21.03 16.11
CA MET A 900 -3.23 21.95 16.78
C MET A 900 -3.35 21.94 18.31
N GLY A 901 -4.13 21.03 18.91
CA GLY A 901 -4.20 20.81 20.36
C GLY A 901 -3.19 19.78 20.89
N TYR A 902 -2.34 19.19 20.04
CA TYR A 902 -1.37 18.16 20.43
C TYR A 902 0.09 18.59 20.22
N ASN A 903 0.86 18.56 21.31
CA ASN A 903 2.22 19.07 21.36
C ASN A 903 3.17 18.38 20.37
N GLY A 904 2.99 17.10 20.04
CA GLY A 904 3.87 16.40 19.09
C GLY A 904 3.66 16.77 17.61
N ILE A 905 2.45 17.19 17.20
CA ILE A 905 2.23 17.77 15.86
C ILE A 905 2.61 19.23 15.85
N GLN A 906 2.21 19.99 16.88
CA GLN A 906 2.73 21.34 17.06
C GLN A 906 4.26 21.33 16.94
N ASN A 907 4.94 20.35 17.55
CA ASN A 907 6.40 20.31 17.55
C ASN A 907 7.08 19.92 16.22
N ASN A 908 6.39 19.25 15.30
CA ASN A 908 7.01 18.74 14.08
C ASN A 908 6.41 19.26 12.77
N CYS A 909 5.23 19.88 12.80
CA CYS A 909 4.57 20.47 11.62
C CYS A 909 4.74 21.98 11.52
N LYS A 910 5.96 22.39 11.84
CA LYS A 910 6.40 23.78 11.91
C LYS A 910 6.64 24.38 10.50
N PHE A 911 5.54 24.73 9.81
CA PHE A 911 5.43 25.35 8.46
C PHE A 911 4.96 26.81 8.41
#